data_AF-A0A919AUL2-F1
#
_entry.id   AF-A0A919AUL2-F1
#
_cell.length_a   1.000
_cell.length_b   1.000
_cell.length_c   1.000
_cell.angle_alpha   90.00
_cell.angle_beta   90.00
_cell.angle_gamma   90.00
#
_symmetry.space_group_name_H-M   'P 1'
#
loop_
_entity.id
_entity.type
_entity.pdbx_description
1 polymer ?
#
loop_
_entity_poly.entity_id
_entity_poly.type
_entity_poly.pdbx_seq_one_letter_code
_entity_poly.pdbx_strand_id
1 'polypeptide(L)'
;MPAAALRRLAAIAVGLALALASVMVPVGTAAAGTSPARPAAGARPAASAAEPRLSDSSALKTWWHDNYEYNTTSPVANDKVRRSSFYDVKVATAAAPTTKYDSFAYMSIPRSGKGKIGYTEEDGAEFSSSANLTMSWSSFQYTTDVWVDVSLRTGQTISSADQVKIRPSSLNFAKELVDSTTVRVKVPYDAAGYRFSVEFDPQLYTAYNDMSGPANDAGKLTTQGGGGNRAIHTEPRNSMMVFAEPAPTGAEQDRLVPTAASGSVYYPPQGQVTNLNTIGEEIVYFRPGTYYMTSKYHALLPKQVKWVYLAPGAYVKGAIRFPDDSQGLYKVTGQGVLSGEQYVYEADTNNNYDHLSGASNCHSSCVKMLQFQSAQGRQQRLDLQGVTINEPPYHSFVVYGDEDTFSMRVDNYKQVGSWYWQTDGIELYRGSTMKNTFFNANDDVLKMYHSDVSIDNTVVWKNENGPVIQWGWTPRTIDNVRVSNTHVIHNRMYWKDVKYNTCILNSSSHWEDMGSTTKADPGAWVRNMTFDNITVEGMTNCAIRVFALSSTENIHVKNLKIGAWNQLDPSSQVSLLKRYSNSAGQKVTLGNETRDSSGLKLENYTVGGTVIQKSGDNWAAGQLGRIGFDAETWDNWNAWGPGGGNPDPVTGGRIVNGATSKCVDRAGGATANGTAVQQWTCADVASMRWTLDGQQLKSGGKCLDVEGGATANGTKAHLWDCGTWDSQKWAFQSNGTLKNLKSGRCLDIEGQSTADGARLHLWDCGTWASQRWTLTS
;
A
#
# COMPACT_ATOMS: atom_id res chain seq x y z
N MET A 1 39.38 -1.35 -22.80
CA MET A 1 40.48 -0.46 -23.27
C MET A 1 39.91 0.53 -24.28
N PRO A 2 40.51 1.74 -24.48
CA PRO A 2 39.72 2.93 -24.81
C PRO A 2 40.17 3.75 -26.04
N ALA A 3 39.29 4.66 -26.50
CA ALA A 3 39.58 5.86 -27.30
C ALA A 3 38.44 6.89 -27.00
N ALA A 4 38.70 8.07 -26.41
CA ALA A 4 39.17 9.32 -27.04
C ALA A 4 38.09 9.99 -27.95
N ALA A 5 37.79 11.29 -27.90
CA ALA A 5 38.36 12.46 -27.20
C ALA A 5 37.22 13.49 -26.89
N LEU A 6 37.38 14.79 -26.55
CA LEU A 6 38.52 15.71 -26.52
C LEU A 6 38.33 16.83 -25.45
N ARG A 7 39.35 17.69 -25.29
CA ARG A 7 39.54 18.77 -24.30
C ARG A 7 38.74 20.08 -24.56
N ARG A 8 38.62 20.92 -23.52
CA ARG A 8 39.29 22.25 -23.46
C ARG A 8 39.53 22.72 -22.02
N LEU A 9 40.75 23.20 -21.75
CA LEU A 9 41.13 23.93 -20.52
C LEU A 9 41.03 25.44 -20.75
N ALA A 10 40.77 26.18 -19.68
CA ALA A 10 41.48 27.43 -19.37
C ALA A 10 41.38 27.73 -17.88
N ALA A 11 42.52 27.98 -17.22
CA ALA A 11 42.58 28.51 -15.86
C ALA A 11 43.32 29.85 -15.90
N ILE A 12 42.77 30.87 -15.24
CA ILE A 12 43.49 32.10 -14.88
C ILE A 12 43.08 32.48 -13.46
N ALA A 13 44.08 32.71 -12.61
CA ALA A 13 43.90 33.29 -11.29
C ALA A 13 44.66 34.63 -11.24
N VAL A 14 43.97 35.70 -10.85
CA VAL A 14 44.55 36.95 -10.35
C VAL A 14 43.60 37.48 -9.28
N GLY A 15 44.10 37.80 -8.10
CA GLY A 15 43.33 38.48 -7.05
C GLY A 15 43.56 39.99 -7.07
N LEU A 16 42.63 40.76 -6.50
CA LEU A 16 42.87 42.14 -6.07
C LEU A 16 42.00 42.47 -4.85
N ALA A 17 42.52 43.33 -3.99
CA ALA A 17 41.86 43.80 -2.76
C ALA A 17 41.45 45.29 -2.89
N LEU A 18 40.95 45.87 -1.78
CA LEU A 18 40.47 47.25 -1.58
C LEU A 18 39.04 47.53 -2.12
N ALA A 19 38.21 48.39 -1.50
CA ALA A 19 38.38 49.19 -0.27
C ALA A 19 37.03 49.47 0.42
N LEU A 20 37.08 49.95 1.68
CA LEU A 20 35.94 50.52 2.38
C LEU A 20 35.46 51.82 1.74
N ALA A 21 34.15 52.08 1.80
CA ALA A 21 33.58 53.41 1.71
C ALA A 21 32.48 53.58 2.78
N SER A 22 32.84 54.24 3.88
CA SER A 22 31.92 54.68 4.93
C SER A 22 31.17 55.94 4.49
N VAL A 23 29.86 55.99 4.72
CA VAL A 23 29.08 57.24 4.71
C VAL A 23 28.49 57.45 6.11
N MET A 24 28.69 58.64 6.66
CA MET A 24 28.30 59.02 8.02
C MET A 24 27.42 60.26 7.99
N VAL A 25 26.48 60.34 8.96
CA VAL A 25 25.98 61.59 9.59
C VAL A 25 24.99 62.41 8.70
N PRO A 26 23.88 62.97 9.25
CA PRO A 26 23.83 63.58 10.58
C PRO A 26 22.78 63.08 11.58
N VAL A 27 23.14 63.30 12.85
CA VAL A 27 22.29 63.24 14.05
C VAL A 27 21.39 64.48 14.09
N GLY A 28 20.09 64.29 14.34
CA GLY A 28 19.14 65.33 14.70
C GLY A 28 18.62 65.12 16.13
N THR A 29 18.74 66.13 16.99
CA THR A 29 18.32 66.09 18.40
C THR A 29 16.87 66.55 18.58
N ALA A 30 16.02 65.78 19.28
CA ALA A 30 14.79 66.32 19.88
C ALA A 30 14.26 65.49 21.07
N ALA A 31 14.11 66.18 22.20
CA ALA A 31 13.11 66.05 23.29
C ALA A 31 12.63 64.67 23.80
N ALA A 32 12.68 64.51 25.11
CA ALA A 32 11.98 63.45 25.85
C ALA A 32 10.46 63.66 25.80
N GLY A 33 9.72 62.58 25.51
CA GLY A 33 8.26 62.50 25.62
C GLY A 33 7.85 61.18 26.25
N THR A 34 7.02 61.23 27.29
CA THR A 34 6.65 60.07 28.12
C THR A 34 5.78 59.07 27.36
N SER A 35 6.23 57.81 27.25
CA SER A 35 5.39 56.68 26.85
C SER A 35 4.80 55.97 28.08
N PRO A 36 3.56 55.45 28.01
CA PRO A 36 2.87 54.88 29.16
C PRO A 36 3.53 53.57 29.64
N ALA A 37 3.50 53.35 30.95
CA ALA A 37 4.09 52.17 31.57
C ALA A 37 3.47 50.88 31.01
N ARG A 38 4.30 50.06 30.36
CA ARG A 38 3.96 48.68 30.01
C ARG A 38 3.70 47.95 31.34
N PRO A 39 2.55 47.30 31.55
CA PRO A 39 2.27 46.62 32.81
C PRO A 39 3.33 45.54 33.02
N ALA A 40 3.94 45.53 34.22
CA ALA A 40 4.89 44.49 34.58
C ALA A 40 4.22 43.12 34.39
N ALA A 41 4.90 42.20 33.71
CA ALA A 41 4.42 40.85 33.53
C ALA A 41 4.42 40.15 34.88
N GLY A 42 3.30 40.28 35.61
CA GLY A 42 3.06 39.50 36.82
C GLY A 42 3.18 38.03 36.44
N ALA A 43 4.15 37.35 37.02
CA ALA A 43 4.27 35.90 36.88
C ALA A 43 2.96 35.29 37.37
N ARG A 44 2.12 34.82 36.42
CA ARG A 44 1.07 33.88 36.78
C ARG A 44 1.77 32.73 37.49
N PRO A 45 1.35 32.33 38.71
CA PRO A 45 1.85 31.10 39.27
C PRO A 45 1.56 30.00 38.24
N ALA A 46 2.59 29.23 37.89
CA ALA A 46 2.38 28.04 37.10
C ALA A 46 1.40 27.18 37.88
N ALA A 47 0.16 27.06 37.38
CA ALA A 47 -0.74 26.05 37.89
C ALA A 47 0.00 24.72 37.71
N SER A 48 0.35 24.07 38.82
CA SER A 48 0.97 22.75 38.78
C SER A 48 0.06 21.87 37.94
N ALA A 49 0.54 21.47 36.76
CA ALA A 49 -0.16 20.48 35.96
C ALA A 49 -0.34 19.27 36.88
N ALA A 50 -1.59 18.86 37.11
CA ALA A 50 -1.85 17.72 37.96
C ALA A 50 -1.13 16.51 37.36
N GLU A 51 -0.38 15.80 38.19
CA GLU A 51 0.35 14.59 37.80
C GLU A 51 -0.58 13.63 37.04
N PRO A 52 -0.12 13.02 35.93
CA PRO A 52 -0.94 12.15 35.10
C PRO A 52 -1.42 10.95 35.92
N ARG A 53 -2.71 10.65 35.86
CA ARG A 53 -3.27 9.52 36.62
C ARG A 53 -3.11 8.25 35.81
N LEU A 54 -2.12 7.42 36.15
CA LEU A 54 -1.81 6.19 35.41
C LEU A 54 -2.39 4.93 36.05
N SER A 55 -2.61 3.90 35.23
CA SER A 55 -2.98 2.56 35.69
C SER A 55 -1.83 1.59 35.48
N ASP A 56 -1.49 0.80 36.50
CA ASP A 56 -0.63 -0.38 36.38
C ASP A 56 -1.27 -1.56 37.11
N SER A 57 -2.38 -2.03 36.55
CA SER A 57 -3.16 -3.17 37.06
C SER A 57 -3.15 -4.31 36.06
N SER A 58 -3.52 -5.51 36.50
CA SER A 58 -3.68 -6.67 35.59
C SER A 58 -4.75 -6.46 34.52
N ALA A 59 -5.71 -5.55 34.74
CA ALA A 59 -6.82 -5.29 33.82
C ALA A 59 -6.56 -4.17 32.80
N LEU A 60 -5.71 -3.20 33.17
CA LEU A 60 -5.40 -2.00 32.38
C LEU A 60 -4.01 -1.47 32.76
N LYS A 61 -3.13 -1.26 31.77
CA LYS A 61 -1.85 -0.56 31.92
C LYS A 61 -1.79 0.65 30.97
N THR A 62 -1.59 1.84 31.53
CA THR A 62 -1.28 3.07 30.77
C THR A 62 0.06 3.63 31.23
N TRP A 63 0.65 4.54 30.46
CA TRP A 63 1.95 5.12 30.79
C TRP A 63 2.07 6.57 30.30
N TRP A 64 3.15 7.23 30.74
CA TRP A 64 3.45 8.62 30.45
C TRP A 64 4.95 8.85 30.18
N HIS A 65 5.28 10.05 29.71
CA HIS A 65 6.63 10.57 29.50
C HIS A 65 6.65 12.01 30.03
N ASP A 66 7.29 12.26 31.18
CA ASP A 66 7.30 13.60 31.82
C ASP A 66 8.14 14.62 31.03
N ASN A 67 9.12 14.11 30.29
CA ASN A 67 9.99 14.81 29.37
C ASN A 67 9.33 15.06 27.99
N TYR A 68 8.02 15.27 27.93
CA TYR A 68 7.34 15.52 26.66
C TYR A 68 7.55 16.95 26.13
N GLU A 69 7.37 17.12 24.83
CA GLU A 69 7.38 18.41 24.15
C GLU A 69 6.19 18.52 23.18
N TYR A 70 5.44 19.63 23.23
CA TYR A 70 4.48 19.99 22.19
C TYR A 70 5.20 20.74 21.09
N ASN A 71 5.39 20.10 19.93
CA ASN A 71 6.12 20.68 18.81
C ASN A 71 5.57 20.13 17.49
N THR A 72 5.20 21.01 16.57
CA THR A 72 4.62 20.68 15.25
C THR A 72 5.46 21.17 14.07
N THR A 73 6.65 21.74 14.31
CA THR A 73 7.40 22.49 13.29
C THR A 73 8.88 22.15 13.21
N SER A 74 9.49 21.61 14.27
CA SER A 74 10.92 21.30 14.34
C SER A 74 11.20 19.97 15.06
N PRO A 75 12.45 19.47 15.04
CA PRO A 75 12.84 18.33 15.87
C PRO A 75 12.70 18.66 17.36
N VAL A 76 12.20 17.70 18.13
CA VAL A 76 12.27 17.75 19.60
C VAL A 76 13.70 17.42 20.06
N ALA A 77 14.09 17.86 21.25
CA ALA A 77 15.43 17.57 21.77
C ALA A 77 15.66 16.05 21.99
N ASN A 78 16.93 15.65 22.11
CA ASN A 78 17.33 14.24 22.23
C ASN A 78 16.64 13.52 23.39
N ASP A 79 16.53 14.19 24.54
CA ASP A 79 15.91 13.74 25.78
C ASP A 79 14.40 13.98 25.84
N LYS A 80 13.73 14.34 24.73
CA LYS A 80 12.30 14.69 24.70
C LYS A 80 11.47 13.75 23.84
N VAL A 81 10.18 13.60 24.17
CA VAL A 81 9.20 12.84 23.37
C VAL A 81 8.13 13.77 22.84
N ARG A 82 7.85 13.72 21.53
CA ARG A 82 6.83 14.57 20.92
C ARG A 82 5.43 14.12 21.34
N ARG A 83 4.70 14.96 22.07
CA ARG A 83 3.30 14.74 22.44
C ARG A 83 2.37 15.34 21.38
N SER A 84 1.22 14.72 21.16
CA SER A 84 0.17 15.26 20.30
C SER A 84 -0.30 16.63 20.75
N SER A 85 -0.15 17.62 19.88
CA SER A 85 -0.76 18.94 20.05
C SER A 85 -2.29 18.93 19.86
N PHE A 86 -2.83 17.84 19.30
CA PHE A 86 -4.20 17.79 18.77
C PHE A 86 -5.14 16.92 19.61
N TYR A 87 -4.62 15.94 20.35
CA TYR A 87 -5.44 14.96 21.09
C TYR A 87 -4.93 14.69 22.50
N ASP A 88 -5.87 14.50 23.43
CA ASP A 88 -5.63 13.79 24.69
C ASP A 88 -6.41 12.46 24.68
N VAL A 89 -5.87 11.45 25.37
CA VAL A 89 -6.49 10.13 25.53
C VAL A 89 -6.57 9.76 26.99
N LYS A 90 -7.74 9.30 27.42
CA LYS A 90 -7.91 8.63 28.71
C LYS A 90 -8.63 7.30 28.54
N VAL A 91 -8.30 6.34 29.40
CA VAL A 91 -8.84 4.98 29.36
C VAL A 91 -9.41 4.62 30.73
N ALA A 92 -10.58 3.97 30.74
CA ALA A 92 -11.19 3.42 31.94
C ALA A 92 -11.67 2.00 31.66
N THR A 93 -11.55 1.07 32.61
CA THR A 93 -12.20 -0.24 32.50
C THR A 93 -13.73 -0.05 32.43
N ALA A 94 -14.43 -0.83 31.60
CA ALA A 94 -15.88 -0.69 31.43
C ALA A 94 -16.69 -0.92 32.72
N ALA A 95 -16.13 -1.66 33.68
CA ALA A 95 -16.71 -1.84 35.03
C ALA A 95 -16.59 -0.59 35.93
N ALA A 96 -15.74 0.37 35.59
CA ALA A 96 -15.49 1.60 36.36
C ALA A 96 -15.30 2.84 35.43
N PRO A 97 -16.30 3.20 34.60
CA PRO A 97 -16.18 4.18 33.50
C PRO A 97 -15.91 5.64 33.93
N THR A 98 -16.02 5.91 35.23
CA THR A 98 -15.66 7.20 35.86
C THR A 98 -14.19 7.26 36.30
N THR A 99 -13.52 6.10 36.43
CA THR A 99 -12.13 5.98 36.86
C THR A 99 -11.22 6.02 35.64
N LYS A 100 -11.04 7.23 35.11
CA LYS A 100 -10.24 7.51 33.92
C LYS A 100 -8.75 7.61 34.27
N TYR A 101 -7.91 6.98 33.45
CA TYR A 101 -6.46 7.04 33.51
C TYR A 101 -5.90 7.68 32.24
N ASP A 102 -4.91 8.56 32.38
CA ASP A 102 -4.22 9.19 31.26
C ASP A 102 -3.41 8.16 30.47
N SER A 103 -3.38 8.31 29.14
CA SER A 103 -2.61 7.48 28.23
C SER A 103 -1.83 8.37 27.27
N PHE A 104 -0.51 8.21 27.18
CA PHE A 104 0.32 9.11 26.40
C PHE A 104 -0.06 9.10 24.91
N ALA A 105 -0.36 10.28 24.36
CA ALA A 105 -0.58 10.48 22.93
C ALA A 105 0.73 10.99 22.30
N TYR A 106 1.47 10.08 21.67
CA TYR A 106 2.63 10.39 20.83
C TYR A 106 2.21 11.15 19.57
N MET A 107 3.16 11.79 18.90
CA MET A 107 2.93 12.39 17.59
C MET A 107 4.18 12.31 16.70
N SER A 108 3.94 12.04 15.43
CA SER A 108 4.90 12.12 14.34
C SER A 108 4.52 13.24 13.38
N ILE A 109 5.53 13.89 12.78
CA ILE A 109 5.36 14.91 11.76
C ILE A 109 6.32 14.66 10.58
N PRO A 110 5.96 15.06 9.34
CA PRO A 110 6.81 14.96 8.16
C PRO A 110 8.24 15.46 8.42
N ARG A 111 9.22 14.61 8.08
CA ARG A 111 10.66 14.85 8.29
C ARG A 111 11.06 15.14 9.74
N SER A 112 10.21 14.84 10.73
CA SER A 112 10.36 15.28 12.13
C SER A 112 10.46 16.81 12.29
N GLY A 113 10.07 17.60 11.28
CA GLY A 113 10.29 19.04 11.22
C GLY A 113 11.72 19.46 10.81
N LYS A 114 12.60 18.53 10.40
CA LYS A 114 14.00 18.82 10.00
C LYS A 114 14.13 19.62 8.69
N GLY A 115 13.15 19.52 7.80
CA GLY A 115 13.34 19.87 6.38
C GLY A 115 14.24 18.85 5.67
N LYS A 116 14.81 19.23 4.52
CA LYS A 116 15.79 18.43 3.77
C LYS A 116 17.20 18.82 4.21
N ILE A 117 18.05 17.83 4.50
CA ILE A 117 19.41 18.04 5.00
C ILE A 117 20.38 17.21 4.14
N GLY A 118 21.24 17.88 3.39
CA GLY A 118 22.21 17.24 2.48
C GLY A 118 21.68 16.96 1.06
N TYR A 119 20.42 17.28 0.76
CA TYR A 119 19.79 17.03 -0.55
C TYR A 119 18.70 18.05 -0.88
N THR A 120 18.31 18.10 -2.15
CA THR A 120 17.20 18.92 -2.68
C THR A 120 16.10 18.12 -3.36
N GLU A 121 16.43 16.92 -3.86
CA GLU A 121 15.52 15.99 -4.57
C GLU A 121 14.26 15.67 -3.76
N GLU A 122 13.16 15.30 -4.44
CA GLU A 122 11.92 14.87 -3.78
C GLU A 122 12.16 13.62 -2.91
N ASP A 123 11.55 13.60 -1.72
CA ASP A 123 11.70 12.51 -0.73
C ASP A 123 10.37 11.88 -0.34
N GLY A 124 9.27 12.23 -1.02
CA GLY A 124 7.92 11.75 -0.78
C GLY A 124 7.17 12.50 0.33
N ALA A 125 7.85 13.26 1.18
CA ALA A 125 7.24 14.04 2.25
C ALA A 125 6.87 15.49 1.84
N GLU A 126 6.93 15.85 0.56
CA GLU A 126 6.56 17.16 0.02
C GLU A 126 5.12 17.54 0.36
N PHE A 127 4.16 16.69 -0.03
CA PHE A 127 2.75 16.96 0.20
C PHE A 127 2.40 16.93 1.68
N SER A 128 2.81 15.88 2.40
CA SER A 128 2.50 15.73 3.82
C SER A 128 3.05 16.89 4.65
N SER A 129 4.27 17.35 4.37
CA SER A 129 4.87 18.50 5.03
C SER A 129 4.20 19.83 4.68
N SER A 130 3.91 20.09 3.40
CA SER A 130 3.28 21.36 2.97
C SER A 130 1.81 21.47 3.40
N ALA A 131 1.11 20.34 3.48
CA ALA A 131 -0.24 20.23 4.01
C ALA A 131 -0.28 20.19 5.57
N ASN A 132 0.86 20.26 6.26
CA ASN A 132 0.96 20.15 7.72
C ASN A 132 0.22 18.92 8.27
N LEU A 133 0.40 17.75 7.62
CA LEU A 133 -0.18 16.50 8.10
C LEU A 133 0.57 16.03 9.35
N THR A 134 -0.13 15.38 10.28
CA THR A 134 0.49 14.74 11.45
C THR A 134 -0.14 13.39 11.76
N MET A 135 0.60 12.53 12.47
CA MET A 135 0.11 11.23 12.94
C MET A 135 0.32 11.10 14.43
N SER A 136 -0.77 11.22 15.19
CA SER A 136 -0.81 10.96 16.62
C SER A 136 -1.21 9.51 16.88
N TRP A 137 -0.68 8.92 17.96
CA TRP A 137 -1.16 7.61 18.43
C TRP A 137 -1.05 7.48 19.94
N SER A 138 -1.92 6.66 20.54
CA SER A 138 -1.79 6.22 21.92
C SER A 138 -1.89 4.70 22.00
N SER A 139 -1.14 4.11 22.93
CA SER A 139 -1.11 2.68 23.18
C SER A 139 -1.31 2.40 24.67
N PHE A 140 -2.05 1.34 24.97
CA PHE A 140 -2.28 0.86 26.34
C PHE A 140 -2.48 -0.66 26.34
N GLN A 141 -2.28 -1.30 27.49
CA GLN A 141 -2.61 -2.72 27.67
C GLN A 141 -3.96 -2.90 28.33
N TYR A 142 -4.70 -3.93 27.93
CA TYR A 142 -5.97 -4.30 28.55
C TYR A 142 -6.21 -5.81 28.56
N THR A 143 -7.07 -6.28 29.48
CA THR A 143 -7.58 -7.66 29.54
C THR A 143 -9.10 -7.74 29.78
N THR A 144 -9.80 -6.62 29.61
CA THR A 144 -11.25 -6.45 29.85
C THR A 144 -11.75 -5.31 28.95
N ASP A 145 -13.05 -5.27 28.64
CA ASP A 145 -13.69 -4.12 27.99
C ASP A 145 -13.24 -2.79 28.63
N VAL A 146 -12.95 -1.79 27.80
CA VAL A 146 -12.61 -0.43 28.22
C VAL A 146 -13.47 0.62 27.51
N TRP A 147 -13.56 1.79 28.13
CA TRP A 147 -13.94 3.03 27.49
C TRP A 147 -12.69 3.86 27.22
N VAL A 148 -12.53 4.31 25.99
CA VAL A 148 -11.46 5.22 25.56
C VAL A 148 -12.08 6.58 25.27
N ASP A 149 -11.75 7.56 26.09
CA ASP A 149 -12.15 8.96 25.88
C ASP A 149 -11.04 9.65 25.07
N VAL A 150 -11.40 10.22 23.92
CA VAL A 150 -10.50 10.97 23.03
C VAL A 150 -11.01 12.41 22.94
N SER A 151 -10.19 13.37 23.37
CA SER A 151 -10.54 14.79 23.42
C SER A 151 -9.75 15.59 22.39
N LEU A 152 -10.44 16.38 21.56
CA LEU A 152 -9.84 17.27 20.57
C LEU A 152 -9.33 18.56 21.23
N ARG A 153 -8.03 18.84 21.08
CA ARG A 153 -7.33 19.97 21.72
C ARG A 153 -7.32 21.27 20.90
N THR A 154 -7.84 21.25 19.67
CA THR A 154 -7.76 22.40 18.74
C THR A 154 -8.75 23.53 19.05
N GLY A 155 -9.68 23.32 19.97
CA GLY A 155 -10.79 24.25 20.24
C GLY A 155 -11.94 24.18 19.24
N GLN A 156 -11.83 23.35 18.19
CA GLN A 156 -12.98 22.98 17.36
C GLN A 156 -13.91 22.03 18.13
N THR A 157 -15.19 22.03 17.75
CA THR A 157 -16.23 21.27 18.45
C THR A 157 -16.99 20.31 17.53
N ILE A 158 -17.58 19.29 18.15
CA ILE A 158 -18.55 18.36 17.59
C ILE A 158 -19.87 18.47 18.39
N SER A 159 -21.00 18.17 17.73
CA SER A 159 -22.35 18.16 18.32
C SER A 159 -22.98 16.76 18.40
N SER A 160 -22.37 15.75 17.78
CA SER A 160 -22.76 14.34 17.90
C SER A 160 -21.52 13.44 17.83
N ALA A 161 -21.59 12.28 18.49
CA ALA A 161 -20.60 11.21 18.34
C ALA A 161 -20.54 10.64 16.91
N ASP A 162 -21.54 10.89 16.06
CA ASP A 162 -21.54 10.51 14.64
C ASP A 162 -20.56 11.33 13.80
N GLN A 163 -20.21 12.53 14.27
CA GLN A 163 -19.12 13.34 13.69
C GLN A 163 -17.73 12.81 14.05
N VAL A 164 -17.64 11.66 14.72
CA VAL A 164 -16.38 10.92 14.88
C VAL A 164 -16.53 9.53 14.29
N LYS A 165 -15.73 9.25 13.25
CA LYS A 165 -15.70 7.94 12.59
C LYS A 165 -14.60 7.08 13.21
N ILE A 166 -14.83 5.78 13.22
CA ILE A 166 -13.83 4.77 13.60
C ILE A 166 -13.47 3.99 12.35
N ARG A 167 -12.17 3.78 12.11
CA ARG A 167 -11.69 2.88 11.04
C ARG A 167 -10.73 1.83 11.58
N PRO A 168 -10.85 0.54 11.21
CA PRO A 168 -11.79 -0.01 10.24
C PRO A 168 -13.26 0.12 10.65
N SER A 169 -14.09 0.58 9.72
CA SER A 169 -15.52 0.85 9.91
C SER A 169 -16.31 -0.41 10.32
N SER A 170 -15.81 -1.58 9.93
CA SER A 170 -16.33 -2.89 10.33
C SER A 170 -16.27 -3.17 11.84
N LEU A 171 -15.48 -2.40 12.61
CA LEU A 171 -15.42 -2.54 14.07
C LEU A 171 -16.73 -2.11 14.76
N ASN A 172 -17.46 -1.15 14.16
CA ASN A 172 -18.76 -0.66 14.63
C ASN A 172 -18.86 -0.43 16.15
N PHE A 173 -17.81 0.13 16.76
CA PHE A 173 -17.76 0.35 18.21
C PHE A 173 -18.85 1.34 18.66
N ALA A 174 -19.42 1.09 19.83
CA ALA A 174 -20.34 2.02 20.47
C ALA A 174 -19.60 3.31 20.82
N LYS A 175 -20.21 4.46 20.49
CA LYS A 175 -19.66 5.79 20.77
C LYS A 175 -20.65 6.62 21.58
N GLU A 176 -20.14 7.41 22.51
CA GLU A 176 -20.88 8.38 23.31
C GLU A 176 -20.24 9.77 23.13
N LEU A 177 -21.06 10.81 23.08
CA LEU A 177 -20.57 12.19 23.18
C LEU A 177 -20.47 12.55 24.67
N VAL A 178 -19.27 12.83 25.16
CA VAL A 178 -19.04 13.20 26.57
C VAL A 178 -19.25 14.70 26.76
N ASP A 179 -18.71 15.48 25.84
CA ASP A 179 -18.82 16.94 25.74
C ASP A 179 -18.56 17.37 24.29
N SER A 180 -18.56 18.67 24.01
CA SER A 180 -18.41 19.20 22.65
C SER A 180 -17.02 19.01 22.03
N THR A 181 -16.02 18.47 22.74
CA THR A 181 -14.69 18.14 22.19
C THR A 181 -14.29 16.69 22.40
N THR A 182 -15.02 15.92 23.21
CA THR A 182 -14.66 14.57 23.65
C THR A 182 -15.67 13.53 23.19
N VAL A 183 -15.19 12.57 22.39
CA VAL A 183 -15.90 11.31 22.14
C VAL A 183 -15.39 10.24 23.10
N ARG A 184 -16.27 9.34 23.48
CA ARG A 184 -15.98 8.12 24.22
C ARG A 184 -16.28 6.92 23.33
N VAL A 185 -15.37 5.96 23.27
CA VAL A 185 -15.47 4.76 22.42
C VAL A 185 -15.40 3.51 23.29
N LYS A 186 -16.38 2.60 23.18
CA LYS A 186 -16.32 1.31 23.86
C LYS A 186 -15.46 0.36 23.04
N VAL A 187 -14.32 -0.05 23.60
CA VAL A 187 -13.44 -1.05 23.00
C VAL A 187 -13.61 -2.35 23.79
N PRO A 188 -14.26 -3.40 23.22
CA PRO A 188 -14.40 -4.68 23.89
C PRO A 188 -13.03 -5.36 24.02
N TYR A 189 -12.87 -6.28 24.97
CA TYR A 189 -11.64 -7.08 25.01
C TYR A 189 -11.60 -8.10 23.87
N ASP A 190 -10.46 -8.15 23.19
CA ASP A 190 -10.11 -9.14 22.17
C ASP A 190 -8.65 -9.59 22.39
N ALA A 191 -8.38 -10.89 22.23
CA ALA A 191 -7.04 -11.46 22.36
C ALA A 191 -6.08 -11.02 21.24
N ALA A 192 -6.59 -10.49 20.12
CA ALA A 192 -5.81 -9.76 19.12
C ALA A 192 -5.57 -8.29 19.50
N GLY A 193 -6.37 -7.73 20.42
CA GLY A 193 -6.51 -6.29 20.58
C GLY A 193 -7.07 -5.58 19.34
N TYR A 194 -7.09 -4.26 19.36
CA TYR A 194 -7.54 -3.44 18.23
C TYR A 194 -6.57 -2.30 17.92
N ARG A 195 -6.35 -2.05 16.62
CA ARG A 195 -5.62 -0.89 16.10
C ARG A 195 -6.54 -0.12 15.16
N PHE A 196 -6.93 1.10 15.55
CA PHE A 196 -7.98 1.84 14.84
C PHE A 196 -7.76 3.36 14.83
N SER A 197 -8.33 4.00 13.82
CA SER A 197 -8.39 5.45 13.61
C SER A 197 -9.59 6.06 14.34
N VAL A 198 -9.42 7.27 14.89
CA VAL A 198 -10.48 8.10 15.48
C VAL A 198 -10.54 9.43 14.73
N GLU A 199 -11.61 9.63 13.95
CA GLU A 199 -11.65 10.65 12.89
C GLU A 199 -12.73 11.68 13.13
N PHE A 200 -12.36 12.80 13.73
CA PHE A 200 -13.25 13.93 13.96
C PHE A 200 -13.51 14.67 12.63
N ASP A 201 -14.78 14.87 12.26
CA ASP A 201 -15.16 15.58 11.03
C ASP A 201 -14.49 16.98 10.89
N PRO A 202 -14.37 17.82 11.95
CA PRO A 202 -13.64 19.09 11.88
C PRO A 202 -12.13 18.99 11.58
N GLN A 203 -11.55 17.79 11.64
CA GLN A 203 -10.15 17.52 11.32
C GLN A 203 -9.97 16.94 9.91
N LEU A 204 -11.05 16.58 9.21
CA LEU A 204 -10.96 16.03 7.86
C LEU A 204 -10.48 17.08 6.85
N TYR A 205 -9.65 16.63 5.91
CA TYR A 205 -9.31 17.36 4.70
C TYR A 205 -9.37 16.42 3.49
N THR A 206 -9.46 16.99 2.30
CA THR A 206 -9.36 16.24 1.04
C THR A 206 -8.05 16.56 0.35
N ALA A 207 -7.30 15.52 -0.02
CA ALA A 207 -6.18 15.61 -0.93
C ALA A 207 -6.71 15.58 -2.38
N TYR A 208 -6.20 16.48 -3.23
CA TYR A 208 -6.53 16.58 -4.64
C TYR A 208 -5.27 16.43 -5.48
N ASN A 209 -5.35 15.81 -6.67
CA ASN A 209 -4.34 15.92 -7.70
C ASN A 209 -4.64 17.16 -8.56
N ASP A 210 -3.67 18.05 -8.75
CA ASP A 210 -3.77 19.27 -9.55
C ASP A 210 -3.79 19.02 -11.08
N MET A 211 -3.57 17.76 -11.50
CA MET A 211 -3.50 17.30 -12.89
C MET A 211 -2.41 18.00 -13.72
N SER A 212 -1.42 18.61 -13.06
CA SER A 212 -0.32 19.33 -13.70
C SER A 212 0.58 18.43 -14.56
N GLY A 213 1.45 19.07 -15.34
CA GLY A 213 2.39 18.39 -16.25
C GLY A 213 1.74 17.75 -17.50
N PRO A 214 2.55 17.16 -18.39
CA PRO A 214 2.08 16.42 -19.55
C PRO A 214 1.28 15.15 -19.17
N ALA A 215 0.76 14.42 -20.18
CA ALA A 215 -0.08 13.24 -19.96
C ALA A 215 0.64 12.03 -19.32
N ASN A 216 1.97 12.00 -19.41
CA ASN A 216 2.85 11.00 -18.79
C ASN A 216 3.40 11.45 -17.42
N ASP A 217 2.89 12.56 -16.87
CA ASP A 217 3.27 13.06 -15.55
C ASP A 217 2.25 12.63 -14.48
N ALA A 218 2.72 12.55 -13.24
CA ALA A 218 1.94 12.18 -12.07
C ALA A 218 0.85 13.20 -11.71
N GLY A 219 1.06 14.47 -12.09
CA GLY A 219 0.47 15.63 -11.39
C GLY A 219 1.05 15.77 -9.97
N LYS A 220 0.54 16.70 -9.17
CA LYS A 220 0.97 16.89 -7.77
C LYS A 220 -0.22 16.96 -6.82
N LEU A 221 0.00 16.50 -5.59
CA LEU A 221 -1.01 16.62 -4.54
C LEU A 221 -1.09 18.05 -3.98
N THR A 222 -2.31 18.50 -3.75
CA THR A 222 -2.66 19.81 -3.17
C THR A 222 -3.89 19.68 -2.26
N THR A 223 -4.06 20.61 -1.33
CA THR A 223 -5.29 20.72 -0.52
C THR A 223 -6.33 21.64 -1.15
N GLN A 224 -6.04 22.23 -2.32
CA GLN A 224 -6.96 23.13 -3.02
C GLN A 224 -7.93 22.32 -3.89
N GLY A 225 -9.21 22.36 -3.55
CA GLY A 225 -10.29 21.85 -4.40
C GLY A 225 -10.73 22.85 -5.46
N GLY A 226 -11.43 22.36 -6.50
CA GLY A 226 -11.86 23.17 -7.64
C GLY A 226 -10.77 23.31 -8.70
N GLY A 227 -10.91 24.27 -9.63
CA GLY A 227 -9.88 24.59 -10.64
C GLY A 227 -9.59 23.52 -11.70
N GLY A 228 -10.28 22.37 -11.68
CA GLY A 228 -9.98 21.19 -12.50
C GLY A 228 -9.28 20.06 -11.74
N ASN A 229 -8.86 20.32 -10.50
CA ASN A 229 -8.21 19.37 -9.61
C ASN A 229 -9.16 18.21 -9.26
N ARG A 230 -8.61 17.00 -9.09
CA ARG A 230 -9.37 15.77 -8.86
C ARG A 230 -9.23 15.30 -7.43
N ALA A 231 -10.33 15.08 -6.71
CA ALA A 231 -10.27 14.54 -5.36
C ALA A 231 -9.67 13.13 -5.37
N ILE A 232 -8.67 12.92 -4.52
CA ILE A 232 -7.95 11.63 -4.36
C ILE A 232 -8.47 10.88 -3.15
N HIS A 233 -8.48 11.53 -1.98
CA HIS A 233 -8.92 10.91 -0.73
C HIS A 233 -9.28 11.95 0.32
N THR A 234 -10.10 11.55 1.30
CA THR A 234 -10.48 12.38 2.46
C THR A 234 -10.12 11.65 3.75
N GLU A 235 -9.33 12.28 4.60
CA GLU A 235 -8.77 11.72 5.83
C GLU A 235 -8.53 12.84 6.87
N PRO A 236 -8.29 12.55 8.15
CA PRO A 236 -7.85 13.54 9.13
C PRO A 236 -6.51 14.20 8.73
N ARG A 237 -6.42 15.53 8.84
CA ARG A 237 -5.16 16.27 8.67
C ARG A 237 -4.19 15.94 9.80
N ASN A 238 -4.70 15.89 11.02
CA ASN A 238 -4.00 15.36 12.18
C ASN A 238 -4.68 14.06 12.54
N SER A 239 -4.03 12.93 12.26
CA SER A 239 -4.63 11.61 12.51
C SER A 239 -4.42 11.17 13.95
N MET A 240 -5.31 10.29 14.43
CA MET A 240 -5.29 9.78 15.80
C MET A 240 -5.54 8.27 15.83
N MET A 241 -4.48 7.50 16.04
CA MET A 241 -4.55 6.04 16.21
C MET A 241 -4.72 5.65 17.68
N VAL A 242 -5.53 4.64 17.94
CA VAL A 242 -5.60 3.94 19.23
C VAL A 242 -5.15 2.50 19.02
N PHE A 243 -4.13 2.09 19.78
CA PHE A 243 -3.61 0.72 19.85
C PHE A 243 -3.98 0.12 21.21
N ALA A 244 -5.13 -0.54 21.27
CA ALA A 244 -5.64 -1.23 22.45
C ALA A 244 -5.10 -2.67 22.43
N GLU A 245 -4.00 -2.92 23.14
CA GLU A 245 -3.20 -4.12 22.96
C GLU A 245 -3.40 -5.12 24.11
N PRO A 246 -3.47 -6.43 23.84
CA PRO A 246 -3.62 -7.41 24.90
C PRO A 246 -2.38 -7.37 25.82
N ALA A 247 -2.60 -7.46 27.13
CA ALA A 247 -1.51 -7.77 28.04
C ALA A 247 -1.08 -9.24 27.83
N PRO A 248 0.21 -9.55 27.64
CA PRO A 248 0.64 -10.94 27.50
C PRO A 248 0.46 -11.66 28.84
N THR A 249 -0.09 -12.87 28.81
CA THR A 249 -0.37 -13.69 30.00
C THR A 249 0.10 -15.13 29.81
N GLY A 250 0.40 -15.83 30.91
CA GLY A 250 0.83 -17.24 30.90
C GLY A 250 2.01 -17.49 29.97
N ALA A 251 1.92 -18.55 29.14
CA ALA A 251 2.99 -18.94 28.23
C ALA A 251 3.36 -17.87 27.18
N GLU A 252 2.44 -16.96 26.80
CA GLU A 252 2.79 -15.83 25.94
C GLU A 252 3.58 -14.75 26.70
N GLN A 253 3.35 -14.59 28.01
CA GLN A 253 4.19 -13.71 28.85
C GLN A 253 5.62 -14.25 28.95
N ASP A 254 5.80 -15.55 29.24
CA ASP A 254 7.13 -16.19 29.30
C ASP A 254 7.86 -16.13 27.95
N ARG A 255 7.12 -16.16 26.84
CA ARG A 255 7.68 -16.02 25.49
C ARG A 255 8.06 -14.58 25.15
N LEU A 256 7.27 -13.59 25.57
CA LEU A 256 7.34 -12.21 25.07
C LEU A 256 7.96 -11.20 26.02
N VAL A 257 8.08 -11.52 27.31
CA VAL A 257 8.69 -10.64 28.32
C VAL A 257 9.89 -11.37 28.94
N PRO A 258 11.12 -10.87 28.78
CA PRO A 258 12.29 -11.52 29.35
C PRO A 258 12.29 -11.42 30.87
N THR A 259 12.70 -12.50 31.52
CA THR A 259 12.93 -12.59 32.96
C THR A 259 14.41 -12.91 33.23
N ALA A 260 14.83 -12.94 34.49
CA ALA A 260 16.18 -13.38 34.86
C ALA A 260 16.49 -14.85 34.44
N ALA A 261 15.45 -15.66 34.17
CA ALA A 261 15.62 -17.03 33.66
C ALA A 261 15.81 -17.09 32.12
N SER A 262 15.60 -15.99 31.40
CA SER A 262 15.70 -15.94 29.92
C SER A 262 17.15 -15.84 29.40
N GLY A 263 18.07 -15.36 30.25
CA GLY A 263 19.47 -15.10 29.92
C GLY A 263 20.02 -13.92 30.72
N SER A 264 21.28 -13.60 30.49
CA SER A 264 21.90 -12.37 31.04
C SER A 264 21.28 -11.11 30.42
N VAL A 265 21.03 -10.07 31.24
CA VAL A 265 20.28 -8.87 30.84
C VAL A 265 21.08 -7.59 31.07
N TYR A 266 21.34 -6.85 29.99
CA TYR A 266 21.81 -5.47 30.04
C TYR A 266 20.62 -4.52 30.08
N TYR A 267 20.64 -3.58 31.03
CA TYR A 267 19.66 -2.50 31.15
C TYR A 267 20.33 -1.18 30.77
N PRO A 268 20.11 -0.62 29.57
CA PRO A 268 20.64 0.69 29.21
C PRO A 268 20.12 1.77 30.17
N PRO A 269 20.95 2.74 30.60
CA PRO A 269 20.46 3.93 31.27
C PRO A 269 19.67 4.80 30.28
N GLN A 270 18.72 5.60 30.80
CA GLN A 270 18.03 6.61 29.98
C GLN A 270 19.02 7.67 29.47
N GLY A 271 18.70 8.28 28.32
CA GLY A 271 19.58 9.23 27.64
C GLY A 271 20.36 8.60 26.48
N GLN A 272 21.63 8.98 26.30
CA GLN A 272 22.41 8.54 25.15
C GLN A 272 22.83 7.07 25.24
N VAL A 273 22.56 6.29 24.19
CA VAL A 273 22.87 4.86 24.10
C VAL A 273 23.66 4.58 22.82
N THR A 274 25.00 4.60 22.93
CA THR A 274 25.92 4.38 21.78
C THR A 274 26.97 3.29 22.06
N ASN A 275 26.74 2.41 23.04
CA ASN A 275 27.69 1.39 23.50
C ASN A 275 27.19 -0.06 23.34
N LEU A 276 25.99 -0.29 22.78
CA LEU A 276 25.36 -1.61 22.69
C LEU A 276 26.16 -2.63 21.86
N ASN A 277 27.10 -2.18 21.05
CA ASN A 277 28.03 -3.00 20.28
C ASN A 277 29.13 -3.69 21.11
N THR A 278 29.19 -3.44 22.42
CA THR A 278 30.26 -3.94 23.31
C THR A 278 29.77 -4.69 24.55
N ILE A 279 28.46 -4.83 24.72
CA ILE A 279 27.85 -5.49 25.90
C ILE A 279 28.14 -7.00 25.92
N GLY A 280 28.21 -7.59 27.11
CA GLY A 280 28.49 -9.03 27.28
C GLY A 280 27.23 -9.90 27.36
N GLU A 281 26.08 -9.27 27.52
CA GLU A 281 24.80 -9.89 27.86
C GLU A 281 24.00 -10.37 26.64
N GLU A 282 23.07 -11.29 26.87
CA GLU A 282 22.24 -11.90 25.83
C GLU A 282 20.96 -11.10 25.49
N ILE A 283 20.54 -10.22 26.41
CA ILE A 283 19.25 -9.52 26.35
C ILE A 283 19.49 -8.02 26.60
N VAL A 284 18.97 -7.17 25.71
CA VAL A 284 18.90 -5.72 25.94
C VAL A 284 17.48 -5.35 26.37
N TYR A 285 17.33 -4.88 27.61
CA TYR A 285 16.04 -4.51 28.18
C TYR A 285 15.95 -2.99 28.36
N PHE A 286 15.18 -2.33 27.49
CA PHE A 286 14.82 -0.93 27.65
C PHE A 286 13.61 -0.81 28.59
N ARG A 287 13.83 -0.26 29.78
CA ARG A 287 12.78 0.06 30.76
C ARG A 287 11.96 1.29 30.30
N PRO A 288 10.81 1.60 30.91
CA PRO A 288 10.09 2.84 30.61
C PRO A 288 11.01 4.08 30.74
N GLY A 289 10.86 5.03 29.82
CA GLY A 289 11.76 6.19 29.69
C GLY A 289 12.25 6.43 28.26
N THR A 290 13.13 7.42 28.08
CA THR A 290 13.63 7.85 26.77
C THR A 290 15.12 7.54 26.57
N TYR A 291 15.46 7.05 25.39
CA TYR A 291 16.81 6.67 24.98
C TYR A 291 17.09 7.23 23.58
N TYR A 292 18.33 7.57 23.26
CA TYR A 292 18.69 8.07 21.93
C TYR A 292 20.07 7.64 21.45
N MET A 293 20.15 7.29 20.18
CA MET A 293 21.36 6.85 19.48
C MET A 293 22.08 8.01 18.76
N THR A 294 21.42 9.16 18.61
CA THR A 294 21.79 10.29 17.73
C THR A 294 21.60 9.97 16.24
N SER A 295 21.71 10.99 15.38
CA SER A 295 21.61 10.85 13.93
C SER A 295 22.79 10.09 13.29
N LYS A 296 23.84 9.78 14.05
CA LYS A 296 25.15 9.30 13.58
C LYS A 296 25.55 7.90 14.06
N TYR A 297 24.61 7.14 14.64
CA TYR A 297 24.85 5.79 15.11
C TYR A 297 23.54 4.97 15.11
N HIS A 298 23.65 3.67 14.80
CA HIS A 298 22.62 2.68 15.09
C HIS A 298 23.25 1.50 15.84
N ALA A 299 22.45 0.75 16.59
CA ALA A 299 22.95 -0.35 17.41
C ALA A 299 23.34 -1.56 16.55
N LEU A 300 24.65 -1.79 16.41
CA LEU A 300 25.25 -3.01 15.89
C LEU A 300 25.40 -4.01 17.04
N LEU A 301 24.47 -4.95 17.21
CA LEU A 301 24.47 -5.84 18.37
C LEU A 301 25.56 -6.94 18.27
N PRO A 302 26.25 -7.29 19.38
CA PRO A 302 27.21 -8.39 19.38
C PRO A 302 26.50 -9.75 19.39
N LYS A 303 27.17 -10.78 18.87
CA LYS A 303 26.59 -12.10 18.55
C LYS A 303 25.78 -12.80 19.64
N GLN A 304 26.11 -12.58 20.91
CA GLN A 304 25.41 -13.15 22.06
C GLN A 304 24.00 -12.57 22.25
N VAL A 305 23.73 -11.37 21.72
CA VAL A 305 22.43 -10.72 21.88
C VAL A 305 21.38 -11.42 21.00
N LYS A 306 20.49 -12.15 21.67
CA LYS A 306 19.38 -12.88 21.05
C LYS A 306 18.03 -12.15 21.22
N TRP A 307 17.94 -11.18 22.13
CA TRP A 307 16.67 -10.53 22.48
C TRP A 307 16.84 -9.03 22.76
N VAL A 308 16.06 -8.21 22.07
CA VAL A 308 15.77 -6.82 22.49
C VAL A 308 14.34 -6.72 23.00
N TYR A 309 14.16 -6.15 24.19
CA TYR A 309 12.86 -5.89 24.77
C TYR A 309 12.62 -4.39 24.99
N LEU A 310 11.51 -3.89 24.46
CA LEU A 310 11.05 -2.51 24.63
C LEU A 310 9.83 -2.52 25.57
N ALA A 311 10.01 -2.13 26.83
CA ALA A 311 8.92 -2.11 27.80
C ALA A 311 7.79 -1.13 27.36
N PRO A 312 6.53 -1.37 27.77
CA PRO A 312 5.47 -0.37 27.62
C PRO A 312 5.90 0.96 28.26
N GLY A 313 5.93 2.03 27.48
CA GLY A 313 6.49 3.33 27.90
C GLY A 313 8.00 3.52 27.68
N ALA A 314 8.70 2.58 27.05
CA ALA A 314 10.04 2.84 26.50
C ALA A 314 9.95 3.57 25.16
N TYR A 315 10.79 4.58 24.95
CA TYR A 315 10.89 5.33 23.68
C TYR A 315 12.36 5.43 23.27
N VAL A 316 12.77 4.65 22.27
CA VAL A 316 14.16 4.55 21.82
C VAL A 316 14.30 5.25 20.47
N LYS A 317 15.03 6.36 20.40
CA LYS A 317 15.41 7.00 19.14
C LYS A 317 16.64 6.30 18.59
N GLY A 318 16.52 5.62 17.45
CA GLY A 318 17.59 4.81 16.89
C GLY A 318 17.09 3.67 16.01
N ALA A 319 18.00 2.76 15.68
CA ALA A 319 17.74 1.58 14.86
C ALA A 319 18.61 0.40 15.33
N ILE A 320 18.25 -0.83 14.98
CA ILE A 320 18.87 -2.04 15.53
C ILE A 320 19.23 -3.03 14.42
N ARG A 321 20.48 -3.47 14.42
CA ARG A 321 21.00 -4.51 13.53
C ARG A 321 21.56 -5.68 14.34
N PHE A 322 21.20 -6.89 13.95
CA PHE A 322 21.81 -8.16 14.35
C PHE A 322 22.73 -8.60 13.20
N PRO A 323 24.04 -8.27 13.23
CA PRO A 323 24.97 -8.50 12.13
C PRO A 323 25.53 -9.92 12.08
N ASP A 324 25.42 -10.67 13.18
CA ASP A 324 25.88 -12.05 13.32
C ASP A 324 24.69 -13.01 13.24
N ASP A 325 24.90 -14.13 12.58
CA ASP A 325 23.90 -15.11 12.18
C ASP A 325 23.94 -16.41 13.03
N SER A 326 24.51 -16.39 14.24
CA SER A 326 24.70 -17.59 15.06
C SER A 326 23.48 -18.02 15.88
N GLN A 327 22.50 -17.15 16.15
CA GLN A 327 21.36 -17.48 17.02
C GLN A 327 20.33 -18.36 16.30
N GLY A 328 19.74 -19.33 16.99
CA GLY A 328 18.60 -20.10 16.46
C GLY A 328 17.26 -19.35 16.53
N LEU A 329 17.13 -18.45 17.50
CA LEU A 329 15.94 -17.63 17.73
C LEU A 329 16.36 -16.22 18.13
N TYR A 330 15.99 -15.23 17.32
CA TYR A 330 16.01 -13.82 17.69
C TYR A 330 14.65 -13.39 18.21
N LYS A 331 14.65 -12.34 19.04
CA LYS A 331 13.42 -11.73 19.55
C LYS A 331 13.54 -10.20 19.58
N VAL A 332 12.51 -9.51 19.09
CA VAL A 332 12.31 -8.07 19.27
C VAL A 332 10.88 -7.89 19.75
N THR A 333 10.69 -7.69 21.06
CA THR A 333 9.35 -7.78 21.68
C THR A 333 9.06 -6.64 22.66
N GLY A 334 7.78 -6.52 23.04
CA GLY A 334 7.30 -5.50 23.99
C GLY A 334 6.68 -4.29 23.29
N GLN A 335 5.92 -3.49 24.03
CA GLN A 335 5.06 -2.43 23.47
C GLN A 335 5.66 -1.03 23.65
N GLY A 336 6.98 -0.92 23.59
CA GLY A 336 7.69 0.35 23.44
C GLY A 336 7.79 0.80 21.98
N VAL A 337 8.40 1.98 21.78
CA VAL A 337 8.60 2.62 20.48
C VAL A 337 10.07 2.61 20.09
N LEU A 338 10.37 2.28 18.82
CA LEU A 338 11.67 2.48 18.18
C LEU A 338 11.50 3.54 17.07
N SER A 339 12.14 4.69 17.21
CA SER A 339 11.91 5.90 16.41
C SER A 339 13.13 6.28 15.57
N GLY A 340 12.95 6.41 14.26
CA GLY A 340 13.99 6.86 13.31
C GLY A 340 14.11 8.38 13.20
N GLU A 341 13.39 9.15 14.02
CA GLU A 341 13.25 10.62 13.95
C GLU A 341 14.56 11.41 13.91
N GLN A 342 15.68 10.84 14.37
CA GLN A 342 17.00 11.50 14.34
C GLN A 342 17.70 11.36 12.99
N TYR A 343 17.41 10.33 12.21
CA TYR A 343 18.04 10.10 10.91
C TYR A 343 17.47 11.02 9.82
N VAL A 344 18.25 11.27 8.78
CA VAL A 344 17.80 11.92 7.54
C VAL A 344 17.20 10.87 6.59
N TYR A 345 16.46 11.32 5.56
CA TYR A 345 16.05 10.47 4.45
C TYR A 345 17.27 9.83 3.77
N GLU A 346 17.20 8.53 3.47
CA GLU A 346 18.34 7.76 2.94
C GLU A 346 19.64 7.99 3.73
N ALA A 347 19.57 7.97 5.06
CA ALA A 347 20.75 8.01 5.92
C ALA A 347 21.67 6.81 5.66
N ASP A 348 22.79 7.04 4.99
CA ASP A 348 23.67 5.99 4.49
C ASP A 348 24.83 5.71 5.45
N THR A 349 24.97 4.46 5.90
CA THR A 349 26.09 4.08 6.78
C THR A 349 27.45 4.18 6.08
N ASN A 350 27.50 4.11 4.75
CA ASN A 350 28.72 4.37 3.97
C ASN A 350 29.08 5.87 3.91
N ASN A 351 28.11 6.76 4.10
CA ASN A 351 28.28 8.21 4.09
C ASN A 351 28.11 8.83 5.50
N ASN A 352 28.61 8.16 6.54
CA ASN A 352 28.55 8.63 7.93
C ASN A 352 27.13 9.03 8.39
N TYR A 353 26.09 8.32 7.96
CA TYR A 353 24.67 8.61 8.24
C TYR A 353 24.19 9.98 7.75
N ASP A 354 24.93 10.66 6.88
CA ASP A 354 24.37 11.70 6.02
C ASP A 354 23.54 11.05 4.90
N HIS A 355 22.78 11.87 4.17
CA HIS A 355 22.00 11.41 3.02
C HIS A 355 22.92 10.74 1.98
N LEU A 356 22.38 9.74 1.27
CA LEU A 356 23.01 9.06 0.14
C LEU A 356 23.76 10.05 -0.79
N SER A 357 24.99 9.70 -1.16
CA SER A 357 25.79 10.49 -2.10
C SER A 357 26.70 9.60 -2.93
N GLY A 358 26.87 9.92 -4.22
CA GLY A 358 27.81 9.22 -5.11
C GLY A 358 27.40 7.82 -5.59
N ALA A 359 26.19 7.35 -5.27
CA ALA A 359 25.62 6.09 -5.77
C ALA A 359 24.16 6.27 -6.23
N SER A 360 23.63 5.33 -7.02
CA SER A 360 22.27 5.39 -7.57
C SER A 360 21.18 4.92 -6.61
N ASN A 361 21.55 4.15 -5.58
CA ASN A 361 20.71 3.77 -4.44
C ASN A 361 21.62 3.32 -3.28
N CYS A 362 21.05 3.21 -2.08
CA CYS A 362 21.71 2.71 -0.88
C CYS A 362 21.05 1.45 -0.31
N HIS A 363 20.49 0.57 -1.16
CA HIS A 363 19.62 -0.52 -0.71
C HIS A 363 20.23 -1.37 0.42
N SER A 364 21.52 -1.70 0.34
CA SER A 364 22.24 -2.50 1.34
C SER A 364 22.92 -1.70 2.47
N SER A 365 22.99 -0.36 2.38
CA SER A 365 23.80 0.48 3.28
C SER A 365 23.03 1.58 4.01
N CYS A 366 21.87 2.02 3.52
CA CYS A 366 20.98 2.92 4.25
C CYS A 366 20.43 2.25 5.51
N VAL A 367 20.29 3.04 6.58
CA VAL A 367 19.78 2.58 7.88
C VAL A 367 18.40 1.93 7.73
N LYS A 368 18.29 0.70 8.21
CA LYS A 368 17.05 -0.05 8.37
C LYS A 368 16.64 0.03 9.84
N MET A 369 15.35 0.16 10.17
CA MET A 369 14.93 0.23 11.58
C MET A 369 15.23 -1.07 12.32
N LEU A 370 15.01 -2.20 11.65
CA LEU A 370 15.41 -3.53 12.08
C LEU A 370 16.13 -4.27 10.93
N GLN A 371 17.30 -4.85 11.21
CA GLN A 371 18.07 -5.64 10.24
C GLN A 371 18.64 -6.92 10.87
N PHE A 372 18.59 -8.02 10.14
CA PHE A 372 19.13 -9.33 10.55
C PHE A 372 20.02 -9.95 9.48
N GLN A 373 20.87 -10.89 9.90
CA GLN A 373 21.61 -11.79 9.02
C GLN A 373 21.14 -13.23 9.23
N SER A 374 20.92 -13.95 8.12
CA SER A 374 20.52 -15.36 8.07
C SER A 374 21.68 -16.24 7.59
N ALA A 375 21.86 -17.38 8.26
CA ALA A 375 22.94 -18.33 8.06
C ALA A 375 22.57 -19.39 7.01
N GLN A 376 23.49 -19.64 6.06
CA GLN A 376 23.27 -20.58 4.96
C GLN A 376 22.84 -21.97 5.44
N GLY A 377 21.68 -22.43 4.97
CA GLY A 377 21.14 -23.77 5.21
C GLY A 377 20.74 -24.08 6.66
N ARG A 378 20.70 -23.07 7.55
CA ARG A 378 20.43 -23.27 8.98
C ARG A 378 19.15 -22.57 9.40
N GLN A 379 18.11 -23.34 9.72
CA GLN A 379 16.84 -22.78 10.15
C GLN A 379 16.99 -21.83 11.35
N GLN A 380 16.53 -20.60 11.16
CA GLN A 380 16.43 -19.56 12.18
C GLN A 380 14.97 -19.08 12.31
N ARG A 381 14.70 -18.40 13.43
CA ARG A 381 13.42 -17.75 13.68
C ARG A 381 13.58 -16.36 14.28
N LEU A 382 12.67 -15.45 13.95
CA LEU A 382 12.44 -14.20 14.66
C LEU A 382 11.03 -14.16 15.25
N ASP A 383 10.91 -13.91 16.56
CA ASP A 383 9.67 -13.40 17.16
C ASP A 383 9.72 -11.86 17.17
N LEU A 384 8.89 -11.21 16.35
CA LEU A 384 8.74 -9.74 16.31
C LEU A 384 7.35 -9.37 16.86
N GLN A 385 7.28 -8.77 18.05
CA GLN A 385 5.98 -8.61 18.73
C GLN A 385 5.80 -7.26 19.42
N GLY A 386 4.60 -6.68 19.29
CA GLY A 386 4.15 -5.57 20.13
C GLY A 386 4.70 -4.19 19.76
N VAL A 387 5.93 -4.12 19.27
CA VAL A 387 6.69 -2.87 19.05
C VAL A 387 6.04 -1.94 18.04
N THR A 388 6.22 -0.65 18.25
CA THR A 388 5.87 0.41 17.30
C THR A 388 7.13 0.99 16.67
N ILE A 389 7.27 0.87 15.35
CA ILE A 389 8.28 1.60 14.57
C ILE A 389 7.72 2.98 14.20
N ASN A 390 8.48 4.04 14.47
CA ASN A 390 8.11 5.42 14.16
C ASN A 390 9.14 6.09 13.25
N GLU A 391 8.69 6.94 12.31
CA GLU A 391 9.54 7.78 11.44
C GLU A 391 10.77 7.05 10.84
N PRO A 392 10.58 5.91 10.13
CA PRO A 392 11.68 5.23 9.47
C PRO A 392 12.32 6.14 8.37
N PRO A 393 13.66 6.16 8.24
CA PRO A 393 14.36 6.97 7.23
C PRO A 393 14.47 6.32 5.84
N TYR A 394 14.12 5.02 5.77
CA TYR A 394 14.24 4.10 4.64
C TYR A 394 13.36 2.88 4.95
N HIS A 395 13.62 1.72 4.32
CA HIS A 395 12.90 0.46 4.57
C HIS A 395 12.88 0.14 6.08
N SER A 396 11.72 -0.27 6.60
CA SER A 396 11.57 -0.57 8.04
C SER A 396 12.31 -1.85 8.47
N PHE A 397 12.30 -2.89 7.63
CA PHE A 397 12.78 -4.23 7.97
C PHE A 397 13.51 -4.89 6.79
N VAL A 398 14.59 -5.64 7.07
CA VAL A 398 15.23 -6.55 6.10
C VAL A 398 16.00 -7.68 6.79
N VAL A 399 16.07 -8.83 6.13
CA VAL A 399 17.02 -9.92 6.43
C VAL A 399 17.92 -10.09 5.20
N TYR A 400 19.23 -10.28 5.41
CA TYR A 400 20.15 -10.68 4.33
C TYR A 400 20.73 -12.07 4.61
N GLY A 401 21.20 -12.75 3.57
CA GLY A 401 21.74 -14.11 3.66
C GLY A 401 20.79 -15.14 3.05
N ASP A 402 20.56 -16.24 3.75
CA ASP A 402 19.68 -17.32 3.30
C ASP A 402 18.22 -17.01 3.64
N GLU A 403 17.47 -16.58 2.62
CA GLU A 403 16.08 -16.12 2.74
C GLU A 403 15.05 -17.27 2.90
N ASP A 404 15.42 -18.49 2.49
CA ASP A 404 14.59 -19.70 2.61
C ASP A 404 14.58 -20.28 4.04
N THR A 405 15.60 -19.98 4.86
CA THR A 405 15.78 -20.57 6.20
C THR A 405 15.53 -19.60 7.36
N PHE A 406 15.06 -18.37 7.11
CA PHE A 406 14.69 -17.41 8.15
C PHE A 406 13.17 -17.26 8.30
N SER A 407 12.58 -17.94 9.29
CA SER A 407 11.13 -17.85 9.57
C SER A 407 10.79 -16.70 10.53
N MET A 408 9.64 -16.06 10.36
CA MET A 408 9.18 -14.98 11.25
C MET A 408 7.82 -15.31 11.90
N ARG A 409 7.65 -14.91 13.16
CA ARG A 409 6.35 -14.79 13.83
C ARG A 409 6.17 -13.33 14.22
N VAL A 410 5.35 -12.62 13.44
CA VAL A 410 5.01 -11.20 13.65
C VAL A 410 3.62 -11.09 14.25
N ASP A 411 3.48 -10.39 15.39
CA ASP A 411 2.18 -10.28 16.09
C ASP A 411 2.08 -8.92 16.78
N ASN A 412 0.93 -8.25 16.73
CA ASN A 412 0.74 -6.94 17.39
C ASN A 412 1.81 -5.89 17.02
N TYR A 413 2.37 -5.92 15.80
CA TYR A 413 3.38 -4.96 15.33
C TYR A 413 2.71 -3.70 14.73
N LYS A 414 3.33 -2.52 14.89
CA LYS A 414 2.86 -1.26 14.29
C LYS A 414 3.99 -0.49 13.61
N GLN A 415 3.64 0.19 12.52
CA GLN A 415 4.48 1.20 11.87
C GLN A 415 3.69 2.49 11.68
N VAL A 416 4.27 3.63 12.11
CA VAL A 416 3.64 4.96 12.11
C VAL A 416 4.62 6.03 11.61
N GLY A 417 4.10 7.15 11.09
CA GLY A 417 4.95 8.29 10.71
C GLY A 417 5.86 8.03 9.50
N SER A 418 5.46 7.13 8.60
CA SER A 418 6.25 6.73 7.44
C SER A 418 6.07 7.71 6.27
N TRP A 419 6.57 8.93 6.45
CA TRP A 419 6.32 10.05 5.53
C TRP A 419 7.15 10.00 4.25
N TYR A 420 8.40 9.57 4.33
CA TYR A 420 9.32 9.51 3.20
C TYR A 420 8.98 8.36 2.24
N TRP A 421 9.34 8.46 0.95
CA TRP A 421 9.41 7.30 0.05
C TRP A 421 10.34 6.21 0.59
N GLN A 422 10.29 5.00 -0.01
CA GLN A 422 11.08 3.84 0.44
C GLN A 422 10.83 3.46 1.91
N THR A 423 9.76 3.96 2.53
CA THR A 423 9.33 3.55 3.88
C THR A 423 8.42 2.34 3.79
N ASP A 424 8.95 1.28 3.18
CA ASP A 424 8.36 -0.04 3.07
C ASP A 424 7.71 -0.46 4.39
N GLY A 425 6.60 -1.20 4.28
CA GLY A 425 6.13 -2.04 5.37
C GLY A 425 7.07 -3.22 5.56
N ILE A 426 6.53 -4.43 5.69
CA ILE A 426 7.31 -5.61 6.04
C ILE A 426 7.51 -6.56 4.87
N GLU A 427 8.70 -7.16 4.83
CA GLU A 427 9.00 -8.35 4.04
C GLU A 427 8.98 -9.56 4.96
N LEU A 428 8.12 -10.53 4.64
CA LEU A 428 8.00 -11.79 5.37
C LEU A 428 8.72 -12.88 4.58
N TYR A 429 9.79 -13.40 5.18
CA TYR A 429 10.64 -14.45 4.63
C TYR A 429 9.94 -15.82 4.68
N ARG A 430 10.56 -16.86 4.13
CA ARG A 430 9.88 -18.15 3.95
C ARG A 430 9.33 -18.76 5.24
N GLY A 431 8.13 -19.35 5.16
CA GLY A 431 7.50 -20.04 6.30
C GLY A 431 7.04 -19.09 7.41
N SER A 432 6.87 -17.80 7.10
CA SER A 432 6.53 -16.77 8.09
C SER A 432 5.05 -16.59 8.31
N THR A 433 4.71 -16.10 9.51
CA THR A 433 3.35 -15.73 9.91
C THR A 433 3.31 -14.30 10.43
N MET A 434 2.29 -13.54 10.05
CA MET A 434 1.99 -12.22 10.61
C MET A 434 0.50 -12.09 10.94
N LYS A 435 0.19 -11.46 12.08
CA LYS A 435 -1.20 -11.07 12.39
C LYS A 435 -1.30 -9.83 13.28
N ASN A 436 -2.49 -9.24 13.32
CA ASN A 436 -2.88 -8.19 14.25
C ASN A 436 -2.05 -6.90 14.12
N THR A 437 -1.70 -6.51 12.89
CA THR A 437 -0.73 -5.44 12.62
C THR A 437 -1.35 -4.15 12.12
N PHE A 438 -0.65 -3.03 12.33
CA PHE A 438 -0.96 -1.73 11.73
C PHE A 438 0.22 -1.20 10.91
N PHE A 439 -0.01 -0.73 9.68
CA PHE A 439 1.02 -0.12 8.85
C PHE A 439 0.58 1.24 8.30
N ASN A 440 1.30 2.30 8.66
CA ASN A 440 1.49 3.45 7.78
C ASN A 440 2.77 3.26 6.97
N ALA A 441 2.72 3.53 5.65
CA ALA A 441 3.85 3.33 4.73
C ALA A 441 3.67 4.15 3.45
N ASN A 442 4.77 4.69 2.91
CA ASN A 442 4.83 5.41 1.63
C ASN A 442 5.63 4.65 0.54
N ASP A 443 5.71 3.34 0.68
CA ASP A 443 6.16 2.41 -0.35
C ASP A 443 5.43 1.06 -0.21
N ASP A 444 5.85 0.01 -0.92
CA ASP A 444 5.34 -1.36 -0.81
C ASP A 444 5.01 -1.75 0.66
N VAL A 445 3.74 -2.04 0.99
CA VAL A 445 3.34 -2.28 2.40
C VAL A 445 3.48 -3.75 2.80
N LEU A 446 2.96 -4.66 1.98
CA LEU A 446 3.05 -6.11 2.17
C LEU A 446 3.83 -6.72 1.01
N LYS A 447 5.09 -7.06 1.27
CA LYS A 447 6.04 -7.57 0.27
C LYS A 447 6.00 -9.10 0.27
N MET A 448 5.20 -9.64 -0.65
CA MET A 448 4.89 -11.07 -0.76
C MET A 448 5.93 -11.75 -1.66
N TYR A 449 7.18 -11.79 -1.19
CA TYR A 449 8.34 -12.20 -1.99
C TYR A 449 8.73 -13.67 -1.82
N HIS A 450 8.15 -14.35 -0.84
CA HIS A 450 8.59 -15.65 -0.34
C HIS A 450 7.42 -16.64 -0.25
N SER A 451 7.77 -17.94 -0.29
CA SER A 451 6.79 -19.03 -0.18
C SER A 451 6.34 -19.28 1.26
N ASP A 452 5.22 -19.99 1.42
CA ASP A 452 4.76 -20.50 2.71
C ASP A 452 4.44 -19.38 3.74
N VAL A 453 3.97 -18.22 3.27
CA VAL A 453 3.69 -17.02 4.07
C VAL A 453 2.20 -16.89 4.38
N SER A 454 1.85 -16.63 5.65
CA SER A 454 0.48 -16.31 6.08
C SER A 454 0.38 -14.97 6.80
N ILE A 455 -0.53 -14.11 6.34
CA ILE A 455 -0.88 -12.81 6.94
C ILE A 455 -2.37 -12.79 7.28
N ASP A 456 -2.71 -12.29 8.47
CA ASP A 456 -4.10 -12.05 8.89
C ASP A 456 -4.27 -10.67 9.58
N ASN A 457 -5.50 -10.16 9.65
CA ASN A 457 -5.91 -9.00 10.47
C ASN A 457 -4.92 -7.81 10.40
N THR A 458 -4.81 -7.19 9.23
CA THR A 458 -3.86 -6.10 8.96
C THR A 458 -4.57 -4.81 8.60
N VAL A 459 -4.35 -3.76 9.40
CA VAL A 459 -4.87 -2.41 9.13
C VAL A 459 -3.80 -1.58 8.43
N VAL A 460 -4.15 -0.89 7.34
CA VAL A 460 -3.22 -0.13 6.49
C VAL A 460 -3.70 1.31 6.30
N TRP A 461 -2.86 2.27 6.68
CA TRP A 461 -2.94 3.65 6.23
C TRP A 461 -1.89 3.87 5.14
N LYS A 462 -2.28 3.71 3.88
CA LYS A 462 -1.37 3.91 2.75
C LYS A 462 -1.15 5.42 2.54
N ASN A 463 0.10 5.82 2.31
CA ASN A 463 0.42 7.18 1.87
C ASN A 463 0.28 7.28 0.33
N GLU A 464 1.22 7.90 -0.38
CA GLU A 464 1.12 8.22 -1.81
C GLU A 464 1.69 7.15 -2.78
N ASN A 465 2.90 6.68 -2.49
CA ASN A 465 3.75 5.91 -3.41
C ASN A 465 3.75 4.41 -3.11
N GLY A 466 3.92 3.59 -4.16
CA GLY A 466 3.85 2.13 -4.10
C GLY A 466 2.41 1.59 -4.00
N PRO A 467 2.21 0.27 -4.18
CA PRO A 467 0.96 -0.45 -3.94
C PRO A 467 0.74 -0.79 -2.46
N VAL A 468 -0.39 -1.42 -2.12
CA VAL A 468 -0.57 -2.04 -0.79
C VAL A 468 0.12 -3.41 -0.73
N ILE A 469 -0.13 -4.29 -1.71
CA ILE A 469 0.46 -5.63 -1.80
C ILE A 469 1.36 -5.69 -3.04
N GLN A 470 2.59 -6.18 -2.88
CA GLN A 470 3.61 -6.30 -3.94
C GLN A 470 4.16 -7.71 -4.04
N TRP A 471 4.35 -8.24 -5.25
CA TRP A 471 5.13 -9.45 -5.51
C TRP A 471 6.01 -9.41 -6.77
N GLY A 472 6.14 -8.25 -7.43
CA GLY A 472 6.94 -8.07 -8.64
C GLY A 472 8.38 -7.63 -8.36
N TRP A 473 8.82 -6.61 -9.12
CA TRP A 473 10.17 -6.04 -9.17
C TRP A 473 11.27 -6.94 -9.76
N THR A 474 11.20 -8.25 -9.54
CA THR A 474 12.04 -9.26 -10.19
C THR A 474 11.17 -10.47 -10.55
N PRO A 475 11.64 -11.39 -11.40
CA PRO A 475 11.11 -12.74 -11.41
C PRO A 475 11.27 -13.38 -10.02
N ARG A 476 10.33 -14.26 -9.62
CA ARG A 476 10.31 -14.92 -8.30
C ARG A 476 9.77 -16.33 -8.39
N THR A 477 10.12 -17.14 -7.40
CA THR A 477 9.61 -18.49 -7.19
C THR A 477 8.82 -18.53 -5.88
N ILE A 478 7.49 -18.46 -5.96
CA ILE A 478 6.58 -18.29 -4.81
C ILE A 478 5.46 -19.33 -4.87
N ASP A 479 5.27 -20.07 -3.78
CA ASP A 479 4.14 -20.97 -3.54
C ASP A 479 3.41 -20.65 -2.23
N ASN A 480 2.17 -21.12 -2.11
CA ASN A 480 1.47 -21.27 -0.83
C ASN A 480 1.46 -19.98 0.02
N VAL A 481 0.86 -18.91 -0.50
CA VAL A 481 0.74 -17.62 0.21
C VAL A 481 -0.72 -17.34 0.54
N ARG A 482 -0.98 -16.90 1.77
CA ARG A 482 -2.32 -16.48 2.20
C ARG A 482 -2.29 -15.14 2.93
N VAL A 483 -3.03 -14.16 2.42
CA VAL A 483 -3.33 -12.90 3.10
C VAL A 483 -4.83 -12.87 3.38
N SER A 484 -5.23 -12.50 4.59
CA SER A 484 -6.63 -12.45 5.00
C SER A 484 -6.93 -11.22 5.87
N ASN A 485 -8.15 -10.69 5.77
CA ASN A 485 -8.66 -9.61 6.63
C ASN A 485 -7.79 -8.35 6.61
N THR A 486 -7.56 -7.79 5.42
CA THR A 486 -6.80 -6.55 5.24
C THR A 486 -7.74 -5.34 5.14
N HIS A 487 -7.53 -4.33 5.98
CA HIS A 487 -8.33 -3.11 6.03
C HIS A 487 -7.49 -1.90 5.62
N VAL A 488 -7.59 -1.50 4.35
CA VAL A 488 -6.98 -0.26 3.84
C VAL A 488 -7.91 0.90 4.19
N ILE A 489 -7.69 1.48 5.36
CA ILE A 489 -8.58 2.50 5.95
C ILE A 489 -8.45 3.86 5.25
N HIS A 490 -7.24 4.15 4.73
CA HIS A 490 -6.89 5.32 3.96
C HIS A 490 -5.84 4.99 2.89
N ASN A 491 -5.85 5.76 1.80
CA ASN A 491 -4.80 5.74 0.77
C ASN A 491 -4.73 7.10 0.05
N ARG A 492 -3.54 7.58 -0.31
CA ARG A 492 -3.36 8.79 -1.15
C ARG A 492 -2.72 8.49 -2.50
N MET A 493 -2.93 7.27 -3.03
CA MET A 493 -2.42 6.87 -4.34
C MET A 493 -3.07 7.72 -5.44
N TYR A 494 -2.29 8.62 -6.05
CA TYR A 494 -2.82 9.78 -6.78
C TYR A 494 -2.49 9.86 -8.28
N TRP A 495 -1.64 8.95 -8.76
CA TRP A 495 -0.96 9.03 -10.06
C TRP A 495 -1.92 9.22 -11.25
N LYS A 496 -1.79 10.38 -11.94
CA LYS A 496 -2.46 10.69 -13.21
C LYS A 496 -2.00 9.78 -14.35
N ASP A 497 -0.71 9.45 -14.38
CA ASP A 497 -0.15 8.49 -15.33
C ASP A 497 -0.27 7.04 -14.83
N VAL A 498 -0.18 6.09 -15.78
CA VAL A 498 -0.37 4.66 -15.50
C VAL A 498 0.94 4.05 -14.96
N LYS A 499 1.30 4.39 -13.72
CA LYS A 499 2.47 3.82 -13.02
C LYS A 499 2.41 2.29 -12.92
N TYR A 500 3.58 1.65 -12.95
CA TYR A 500 3.71 0.19 -12.83
C TYR A 500 3.54 -0.31 -11.38
N ASN A 501 3.95 0.48 -10.39
CA ASN A 501 4.05 0.15 -8.96
C ASN A 501 2.98 0.84 -8.10
N THR A 502 1.70 0.55 -8.35
CA THR A 502 0.56 1.13 -7.62
C THR A 502 -0.63 0.16 -7.64
N CYS A 503 -1.78 0.59 -7.07
CA CYS A 503 -3.01 -0.17 -6.85
C CYS A 503 -2.98 -0.97 -5.55
N ILE A 504 -4.10 -1.60 -5.21
CA ILE A 504 -4.22 -2.43 -4.00
C ILE A 504 -3.37 -3.69 -4.11
N LEU A 505 -3.41 -4.37 -5.25
CA LEU A 505 -2.58 -5.56 -5.54
C LEU A 505 -1.67 -5.29 -6.74
N ASN A 506 -0.40 -5.70 -6.65
CA ASN A 506 0.59 -5.36 -7.65
C ASN A 506 1.69 -6.42 -7.85
N SER A 507 2.04 -6.63 -9.12
CA SER A 507 3.36 -7.11 -9.54
C SER A 507 3.96 -6.03 -10.41
N SER A 508 4.84 -5.20 -9.84
CA SER A 508 5.55 -4.15 -10.57
C SER A 508 6.44 -4.73 -11.67
N SER A 509 6.68 -3.95 -12.73
CA SER A 509 7.74 -4.19 -13.72
C SER A 509 9.13 -4.28 -13.05
N HIS A 510 10.13 -4.71 -13.81
CA HIS A 510 11.47 -4.94 -13.27
C HIS A 510 12.11 -3.66 -12.70
N TRP A 511 12.75 -3.73 -11.53
CA TRP A 511 13.33 -2.54 -10.89
C TRP A 511 14.47 -1.90 -11.70
N GLU A 512 15.28 -2.72 -12.39
CA GLU A 512 16.38 -2.23 -13.25
C GLU A 512 15.89 -1.38 -14.45
N ASP A 513 14.69 -1.68 -14.97
CA ASP A 513 14.06 -0.97 -16.08
C ASP A 513 12.56 -1.27 -16.09
N MET A 514 11.79 -0.38 -15.48
CA MET A 514 10.34 -0.54 -15.34
C MET A 514 9.59 -0.42 -16.68
N GLY A 515 10.23 0.18 -17.71
CA GLY A 515 9.69 0.29 -19.05
C GLY A 515 9.95 -0.95 -19.92
N SER A 516 10.90 -1.80 -19.53
CA SER A 516 11.21 -3.02 -20.28
C SER A 516 10.16 -4.10 -20.07
N THR A 517 9.73 -4.69 -21.19
CA THR A 517 8.88 -5.87 -21.24
C THR A 517 9.66 -7.18 -21.41
N THR A 518 11.00 -7.13 -21.43
CA THR A 518 11.90 -8.26 -21.73
C THR A 518 12.73 -8.76 -20.54
N LYS A 519 12.33 -8.38 -19.32
CA LYS A 519 12.99 -8.67 -18.03
C LYS A 519 12.32 -9.79 -17.21
N ALA A 520 11.44 -10.58 -17.82
CA ALA A 520 10.78 -11.72 -17.16
C ALA A 520 11.61 -13.01 -17.29
N ASP A 521 11.36 -13.98 -16.40
CA ASP A 521 11.88 -15.34 -16.51
C ASP A 521 10.72 -16.35 -16.61
N PRO A 522 10.52 -16.99 -17.79
CA PRO A 522 9.55 -18.07 -17.97
C PRO A 522 9.81 -19.32 -17.12
N GLY A 523 11.03 -19.54 -16.62
CA GLY A 523 11.38 -20.67 -15.75
C GLY A 523 11.00 -20.45 -14.28
N ALA A 524 10.84 -19.19 -13.86
CA ALA A 524 10.36 -18.81 -12.53
C ALA A 524 8.82 -18.84 -12.47
N TRP A 525 8.25 -19.08 -11.28
CA TRP A 525 6.81 -19.24 -11.12
C TRP A 525 6.25 -18.62 -9.83
N VAL A 526 5.09 -17.97 -9.92
CA VAL A 526 4.36 -17.39 -8.78
C VAL A 526 2.99 -18.03 -8.75
N ARG A 527 2.69 -18.82 -7.72
CA ARG A 527 1.43 -19.57 -7.66
C ARG A 527 0.82 -19.74 -6.28
N ASN A 528 -0.44 -20.17 -6.28
CA ASN A 528 -1.20 -20.53 -5.08
C ASN A 528 -1.22 -19.40 -4.04
N MET A 529 -1.44 -18.16 -4.50
CA MET A 529 -1.58 -16.99 -3.63
C MET A 529 -3.06 -16.67 -3.43
N THR A 530 -3.53 -16.65 -2.18
CA THR A 530 -4.91 -16.27 -1.83
C THR A 530 -4.93 -14.97 -1.03
N PHE A 531 -5.74 -14.01 -1.47
CA PHE A 531 -5.98 -12.72 -0.85
C PHE A 531 -7.47 -12.61 -0.53
N ASP A 532 -7.88 -12.84 0.72
CA ASP A 532 -9.29 -12.88 1.13
C ASP A 532 -9.68 -11.70 2.03
N ASN A 533 -10.86 -11.13 1.79
CA ASN A 533 -11.47 -10.05 2.56
C ASN A 533 -10.56 -8.81 2.69
N ILE A 534 -10.22 -8.22 1.54
CA ILE A 534 -9.59 -6.89 1.49
C ILE A 534 -10.69 -5.82 1.45
N THR A 535 -10.77 -4.98 2.47
CA THR A 535 -11.67 -3.82 2.51
C THR A 535 -10.87 -2.54 2.32
N VAL A 536 -11.20 -1.76 1.28
CA VAL A 536 -10.60 -0.47 0.96
C VAL A 536 -11.64 0.61 1.17
N GLU A 537 -11.45 1.44 2.18
CA GLU A 537 -12.41 2.47 2.54
C GLU A 537 -12.12 3.80 1.83
N GLY A 538 -13.18 4.61 1.63
CA GLY A 538 -13.07 5.87 0.89
C GLY A 538 -12.76 5.67 -0.60
N MET A 539 -12.07 6.64 -1.19
CA MET A 539 -11.67 6.63 -2.60
C MET A 539 -10.29 5.98 -2.79
N THR A 540 -10.07 5.27 -3.91
CA THR A 540 -8.74 4.77 -4.32
C THR A 540 -8.53 4.89 -5.83
N ASN A 541 -7.31 4.65 -6.34
CA ASN A 541 -7.02 4.80 -7.77
C ASN A 541 -7.32 3.55 -8.61
N CYS A 542 -6.88 2.35 -8.20
CA CYS A 542 -7.02 1.13 -9.01
C CYS A 542 -6.97 -0.14 -8.16
N ALA A 543 -7.59 -1.23 -8.64
CA ALA A 543 -7.64 -2.51 -7.92
C ALA A 543 -6.34 -3.31 -8.06
N ILE A 544 -5.97 -3.69 -9.28
CA ILE A 544 -4.87 -4.65 -9.50
C ILE A 544 -4.05 -4.35 -10.77
N ARG A 545 -2.71 -4.38 -10.67
CA ARG A 545 -1.80 -4.31 -11.83
C ARG A 545 -0.74 -5.41 -11.76
N VAL A 546 -0.80 -6.36 -12.69
CA VAL A 546 0.14 -7.48 -12.79
C VAL A 546 0.94 -7.37 -14.08
N PHE A 547 2.18 -6.93 -13.96
CA PHE A 547 3.21 -7.07 -15.00
C PHE A 547 3.96 -8.36 -14.68
N ALA A 548 3.56 -9.48 -15.30
CA ALA A 548 4.01 -10.80 -14.91
C ALA A 548 5.47 -11.04 -15.33
N LEU A 549 6.39 -10.97 -14.35
CA LEU A 549 7.82 -11.27 -14.50
C LEU A 549 8.13 -12.78 -14.36
N SER A 550 7.15 -13.58 -13.97
CA SER A 550 7.23 -15.03 -13.81
C SER A 550 5.93 -15.70 -14.26
N SER A 551 5.99 -16.99 -14.56
CA SER A 551 4.82 -17.79 -14.92
C SER A 551 3.83 -17.81 -13.74
N THR A 552 2.60 -17.34 -13.94
CA THR A 552 1.69 -16.98 -12.82
C THR A 552 0.42 -17.83 -12.80
N GLU A 553 0.13 -18.52 -11.69
CA GLU A 553 -0.94 -19.54 -11.61
C GLU A 553 -1.73 -19.49 -10.29
N ASN A 554 -3.03 -19.80 -10.33
CA ASN A 554 -3.93 -19.92 -9.17
C ASN A 554 -3.80 -18.76 -8.16
N ILE A 555 -3.98 -17.53 -8.66
CA ILE A 555 -3.98 -16.31 -7.85
C ILE A 555 -5.43 -15.97 -7.53
N HIS A 556 -5.83 -16.05 -6.26
CA HIS A 556 -7.21 -15.89 -5.84
C HIS A 556 -7.40 -14.62 -5.00
N VAL A 557 -8.00 -13.59 -5.61
CA VAL A 557 -8.50 -12.40 -4.91
C VAL A 557 -9.97 -12.62 -4.60
N LYS A 558 -10.30 -12.76 -3.32
CA LYS A 558 -11.64 -13.05 -2.82
C LYS A 558 -12.13 -11.90 -1.93
N ASN A 559 -13.37 -11.47 -2.11
CA ASN A 559 -14.01 -10.43 -1.29
C ASN A 559 -13.25 -9.09 -1.27
N LEU A 560 -12.63 -8.67 -2.39
CA LEU A 560 -12.07 -7.32 -2.53
C LEU A 560 -13.20 -6.29 -2.60
N LYS A 561 -13.31 -5.41 -1.61
CA LYS A 561 -14.36 -4.38 -1.50
C LYS A 561 -13.73 -3.00 -1.59
N ILE A 562 -14.00 -2.27 -2.67
CA ILE A 562 -13.56 -0.89 -2.84
C ILE A 562 -14.73 0.06 -2.55
N GLY A 563 -14.55 1.02 -1.65
CA GLY A 563 -15.56 2.01 -1.30
C GLY A 563 -15.96 2.87 -2.51
N ALA A 564 -15.00 3.53 -3.14
CA ALA A 564 -15.19 4.29 -4.37
C ALA A 564 -13.88 4.41 -5.17
N TRP A 565 -14.00 4.75 -6.45
CA TRP A 565 -12.89 5.31 -7.20
C TRP A 565 -12.67 6.78 -6.84
N ASN A 566 -11.42 7.23 -6.93
CA ASN A 566 -11.10 8.64 -6.89
C ASN A 566 -11.57 9.38 -8.17
N GLN A 567 -11.31 10.69 -8.26
CA GLN A 567 -11.80 11.51 -9.39
C GLN A 567 -10.79 11.63 -10.55
N LEU A 568 -9.75 10.80 -10.59
CA LEU A 568 -8.87 10.72 -11.76
C LEU A 568 -9.66 10.25 -13.00
N ASP A 569 -9.10 10.46 -14.19
CA ASP A 569 -9.69 9.94 -15.42
C ASP A 569 -9.68 8.39 -15.38
N PRO A 570 -10.74 7.70 -15.85
CA PRO A 570 -10.83 6.23 -15.79
C PRO A 570 -9.65 5.48 -16.41
N SER A 571 -8.95 6.09 -17.38
CA SER A 571 -7.70 5.58 -17.96
C SER A 571 -6.57 5.45 -16.93
N SER A 572 -6.48 6.38 -15.98
CA SER A 572 -5.51 6.35 -14.86
C SER A 572 -5.84 5.25 -13.85
N GLN A 573 -7.13 4.88 -13.77
CA GLN A 573 -7.69 3.90 -12.82
C GLN A 573 -7.60 2.45 -13.30
N VAL A 574 -7.09 2.22 -14.51
CA VAL A 574 -7.12 0.92 -15.17
C VAL A 574 -6.35 -0.14 -14.38
N SER A 575 -6.98 -1.29 -14.19
CA SER A 575 -6.37 -2.52 -13.68
C SER A 575 -5.81 -3.33 -14.86
N LEU A 576 -4.60 -3.87 -14.74
CA LEU A 576 -3.84 -4.47 -15.84
C LEU A 576 -3.39 -5.90 -15.52
N LEU A 577 -3.33 -6.74 -16.54
CA LEU A 577 -2.74 -8.08 -16.53
C LEU A 577 -1.97 -8.23 -17.84
N LYS A 578 -0.65 -8.39 -17.76
CA LYS A 578 0.27 -8.39 -18.90
C LYS A 578 1.31 -9.50 -18.74
N ARG A 579 1.63 -10.17 -19.84
CA ARG A 579 2.70 -11.18 -19.91
C ARG A 579 3.96 -10.57 -20.50
N TYR A 580 5.02 -10.46 -19.69
CA TYR A 580 6.33 -10.04 -20.17
C TYR A 580 7.11 -11.25 -20.70
N SER A 581 8.24 -11.00 -21.36
CA SER A 581 9.14 -12.03 -21.88
C SER A 581 10.52 -11.96 -21.25
N ASN A 582 11.33 -12.98 -21.47
CA ASN A 582 12.78 -12.85 -21.35
C ASN A 582 13.37 -12.08 -22.55
N SER A 583 14.68 -11.90 -22.55
CA SER A 583 15.43 -11.24 -23.64
C SER A 583 15.40 -12.00 -24.97
N ALA A 584 15.04 -13.30 -24.96
CA ALA A 584 14.86 -14.11 -26.16
C ALA A 584 13.41 -14.04 -26.71
N GLY A 585 12.54 -13.22 -26.11
CA GLY A 585 11.15 -13.05 -26.55
C GLY A 585 10.19 -14.17 -26.10
N GLN A 586 10.64 -15.12 -25.28
CA GLN A 586 9.77 -16.14 -24.70
C GLN A 586 8.94 -15.51 -23.59
N LYS A 587 7.61 -15.44 -23.77
CA LYS A 587 6.68 -14.94 -22.76
C LYS A 587 6.52 -15.91 -21.59
N VAL A 588 6.29 -15.37 -20.40
CA VAL A 588 5.77 -16.15 -19.26
C VAL A 588 4.38 -16.72 -19.57
N THR A 589 4.02 -17.81 -18.90
CA THR A 589 2.66 -18.34 -18.95
C THR A 589 1.78 -17.68 -17.88
N LEU A 590 0.48 -17.71 -18.11
CA LEU A 590 -0.51 -17.55 -17.06
C LEU A 590 -1.34 -18.84 -17.06
N GLY A 591 -1.71 -19.34 -15.88
CA GLY A 591 -2.60 -20.50 -15.81
C GLY A 591 -3.99 -20.15 -16.39
N ASN A 592 -4.67 -21.16 -16.92
CA ASN A 592 -5.97 -20.99 -17.55
C ASN A 592 -7.07 -21.02 -16.48
N GLU A 593 -7.78 -19.91 -16.31
CA GLU A 593 -8.88 -19.80 -15.34
C GLU A 593 -10.19 -20.36 -15.90
N THR A 594 -10.41 -20.23 -17.21
CA THR A 594 -11.70 -20.55 -17.83
C THR A 594 -11.95 -22.06 -17.93
N ARG A 595 -10.90 -22.84 -18.16
CA ARG A 595 -10.90 -24.30 -18.29
C ARG A 595 -10.43 -25.02 -17.02
N ASP A 596 -9.34 -24.55 -16.41
CA ASP A 596 -8.63 -25.30 -15.36
C ASP A 596 -8.75 -24.68 -13.97
N SER A 597 -9.42 -23.52 -13.85
CA SER A 597 -9.43 -22.66 -12.65
C SER A 597 -8.02 -22.46 -12.05
N SER A 598 -7.06 -22.12 -12.91
CA SER A 598 -5.64 -21.96 -12.56
C SER A 598 -5.07 -20.58 -12.89
N GLY A 599 -5.90 -19.57 -13.16
CA GLY A 599 -5.46 -18.21 -13.48
C GLY A 599 -5.69 -17.22 -12.33
N LEU A 600 -6.10 -15.99 -12.68
CA LEU A 600 -6.47 -14.93 -11.75
C LEU A 600 -7.98 -14.93 -11.46
N LYS A 601 -8.35 -15.22 -10.22
CA LYS A 601 -9.74 -15.26 -9.74
C LYS A 601 -10.07 -13.97 -9.01
N LEU A 602 -11.12 -13.27 -9.45
CA LEU A 602 -11.67 -12.08 -8.80
C LEU A 602 -13.07 -12.42 -8.24
N GLU A 603 -13.12 -13.23 -7.19
CA GLU A 603 -14.37 -13.63 -6.53
C GLU A 603 -14.88 -12.48 -5.63
N ASN A 604 -16.14 -12.09 -5.80
CA ASN A 604 -16.81 -11.06 -4.98
C ASN A 604 -16.05 -9.72 -4.95
N TYR A 605 -15.38 -9.37 -6.06
CA TYR A 605 -14.85 -8.02 -6.25
C TYR A 605 -16.02 -7.04 -6.33
N THR A 606 -16.03 -6.01 -5.47
CA THR A 606 -17.05 -4.97 -5.46
C THR A 606 -16.47 -3.56 -5.50
N VAL A 607 -17.22 -2.64 -6.11
CA VAL A 607 -16.97 -1.19 -6.07
C VAL A 607 -18.27 -0.50 -5.67
N GLY A 608 -18.25 0.28 -4.59
CA GLY A 608 -19.45 0.93 -4.06
C GLY A 608 -20.57 -0.04 -3.68
N GLY A 609 -20.20 -1.27 -3.27
CA GLY A 609 -21.14 -2.37 -2.99
C GLY A 609 -21.64 -3.12 -4.23
N THR A 610 -21.45 -2.60 -5.45
CA THR A 610 -21.81 -3.30 -6.69
C THR A 610 -20.78 -4.37 -7.02
N VAL A 611 -21.22 -5.62 -7.20
CA VAL A 611 -20.35 -6.74 -7.61
C VAL A 611 -19.94 -6.60 -9.08
N ILE A 612 -18.65 -6.77 -9.35
CA ILE A 612 -18.07 -6.75 -10.70
C ILE A 612 -18.07 -8.18 -11.25
N GLN A 613 -18.62 -8.38 -12.45
CA GLN A 613 -18.81 -9.71 -13.04
C GLN A 613 -18.44 -9.73 -14.53
N LYS A 614 -17.65 -10.71 -14.96
CA LYS A 614 -17.16 -10.88 -16.34
C LYS A 614 -18.30 -11.20 -17.33
N SER A 615 -19.36 -11.84 -16.85
CA SER A 615 -20.58 -12.18 -17.60
C SER A 615 -21.55 -11.01 -17.80
N GLY A 616 -21.34 -9.87 -17.14
CA GLY A 616 -22.19 -8.68 -17.24
C GLY A 616 -21.47 -7.47 -17.82
N ASP A 617 -22.20 -6.37 -18.02
CA ASP A 617 -21.68 -5.14 -18.65
C ASP A 617 -21.08 -4.13 -17.65
N ASN A 618 -20.33 -4.60 -16.64
CA ASN A 618 -19.79 -3.73 -15.59
C ASN A 618 -18.29 -3.86 -15.26
N TRP A 619 -17.54 -4.73 -15.94
CA TRP A 619 -16.14 -5.04 -15.59
C TRP A 619 -15.08 -4.20 -16.32
N ALA A 620 -15.30 -3.85 -17.59
CA ALA A 620 -14.27 -3.34 -18.49
C ALA A 620 -13.64 -2.00 -18.07
N ALA A 621 -12.53 -1.61 -18.71
CA ALA A 621 -11.75 -0.42 -18.37
C ALA A 621 -12.57 0.89 -18.26
N GLY A 622 -13.54 1.09 -19.16
CA GLY A 622 -14.48 2.23 -19.11
C GLY A 622 -15.71 2.02 -18.22
N GLN A 623 -15.95 0.79 -17.75
CA GLN A 623 -17.05 0.39 -16.87
C GLN A 623 -16.58 0.40 -15.40
N LEU A 624 -17.50 0.10 -14.47
CA LEU A 624 -17.28 0.25 -13.03
C LEU A 624 -16.07 -0.53 -12.49
N GLY A 625 -15.80 -1.73 -13.00
CA GLY A 625 -14.71 -2.60 -12.53
C GLY A 625 -13.30 -2.14 -12.91
N ARG A 626 -13.15 -1.26 -13.91
CA ARG A 626 -11.88 -0.73 -14.43
C ARG A 626 -10.89 -1.80 -14.93
N ILE A 627 -11.36 -2.98 -15.32
CA ILE A 627 -10.51 -4.08 -15.78
C ILE A 627 -10.12 -3.86 -17.25
N GLY A 628 -8.85 -3.53 -17.49
CA GLY A 628 -8.23 -3.34 -18.80
C GLY A 628 -7.13 -4.36 -19.08
N PHE A 629 -7.37 -5.62 -18.72
CA PHE A 629 -6.45 -6.74 -18.96
C PHE A 629 -6.22 -6.96 -20.46
N ASP A 630 -5.04 -7.43 -20.85
CA ASP A 630 -4.71 -7.61 -22.27
C ASP A 630 -5.57 -8.70 -22.90
N ALA A 631 -6.06 -8.47 -24.12
CA ALA A 631 -6.99 -9.38 -24.80
C ALA A 631 -6.42 -10.80 -25.01
N GLU A 632 -5.09 -10.97 -25.06
CA GLU A 632 -4.45 -12.30 -25.10
C GLU A 632 -4.59 -13.10 -23.79
N THR A 633 -5.02 -12.45 -22.70
CA THR A 633 -5.16 -13.06 -21.37
C THR A 633 -6.61 -13.41 -21.02
N TRP A 634 -7.56 -13.34 -21.98
CA TRP A 634 -8.99 -13.56 -21.71
C TRP A 634 -9.27 -14.86 -20.95
N ASP A 635 -8.58 -15.94 -21.29
CA ASP A 635 -8.76 -17.25 -20.65
C ASP A 635 -8.00 -17.41 -19.32
N ASN A 636 -7.24 -16.40 -18.91
CA ASN A 636 -6.38 -16.44 -17.72
C ASN A 636 -6.97 -15.73 -16.50
N TRP A 637 -8.22 -15.26 -16.58
CA TRP A 637 -8.90 -14.64 -15.44
C TRP A 637 -10.41 -14.81 -15.46
N ASN A 638 -11.05 -14.72 -14.30
CA ASN A 638 -12.50 -14.61 -14.15
C ASN A 638 -12.88 -13.61 -13.05
N ALA A 639 -14.09 -13.03 -13.13
CA ALA A 639 -14.68 -12.19 -12.09
C ALA A 639 -16.16 -12.55 -11.92
N TRP A 640 -16.60 -12.86 -10.70
CA TRP A 640 -17.96 -13.34 -10.45
C TRP A 640 -18.46 -13.01 -9.03
N GLY A 641 -19.76 -13.18 -8.80
CA GLY A 641 -20.45 -12.85 -7.55
C GLY A 641 -20.74 -14.04 -6.62
N PRO A 642 -21.24 -13.74 -5.40
CA PRO A 642 -21.35 -14.73 -4.33
C PRO A 642 -22.44 -15.76 -4.62
N GLY A 643 -22.20 -17.00 -4.21
CA GLY A 643 -23.14 -18.13 -4.41
C GLY A 643 -23.07 -18.78 -5.80
N GLY A 644 -22.44 -18.12 -6.77
CA GLY A 644 -21.93 -18.81 -7.96
C GLY A 644 -20.62 -19.53 -7.61
N GLY A 645 -20.62 -20.86 -7.57
CA GLY A 645 -19.36 -21.60 -7.74
C GLY A 645 -18.79 -21.27 -9.11
N ASN A 646 -17.45 -21.04 -9.20
CA ASN A 646 -16.75 -20.43 -10.35
C ASN A 646 -17.49 -20.67 -11.68
N PRO A 647 -18.34 -19.72 -12.11
CA PRO A 647 -19.23 -19.97 -13.21
C PRO A 647 -18.37 -20.04 -14.45
N ASP A 648 -18.36 -21.23 -15.07
CA ASP A 648 -17.67 -21.56 -16.31
C ASP A 648 -17.82 -20.37 -17.29
N PRO A 649 -16.77 -19.54 -17.49
CA PRO A 649 -16.92 -18.10 -17.65
C PRO A 649 -17.45 -17.67 -19.01
N VAL A 650 -18.77 -17.76 -19.13
CA VAL A 650 -19.55 -17.65 -20.37
C VAL A 650 -18.79 -18.35 -21.50
N THR A 651 -18.34 -19.58 -21.25
CA THR A 651 -17.72 -20.41 -22.29
C THR A 651 -18.73 -20.73 -23.40
N GLY A 652 -20.04 -20.48 -23.21
CA GLY A 652 -20.94 -20.23 -24.32
C GLY A 652 -22.12 -19.30 -24.00
N GLY A 653 -22.65 -18.66 -25.05
CA GLY A 653 -23.65 -17.60 -24.96
C GLY A 653 -24.13 -17.11 -26.33
N ARG A 654 -24.87 -16.00 -26.38
CA ARG A 654 -25.19 -15.24 -27.60
C ARG A 654 -24.22 -14.07 -27.76
N ILE A 655 -23.64 -13.91 -28.95
CA ILE A 655 -22.83 -12.72 -29.28
C ILE A 655 -23.79 -11.65 -29.80
N VAL A 656 -23.98 -10.56 -29.07
CA VAL A 656 -24.97 -9.51 -29.36
C VAL A 656 -24.27 -8.24 -29.85
N ASN A 657 -24.78 -7.62 -30.91
CA ASN A 657 -24.32 -6.31 -31.36
C ASN A 657 -24.92 -5.19 -30.50
N GLY A 658 -24.09 -4.32 -29.97
CA GLY A 658 -24.50 -3.23 -29.07
C GLY A 658 -25.34 -2.11 -29.72
N ALA A 659 -25.39 -2.03 -31.06
CA ALA A 659 -26.16 -1.03 -31.79
C ALA A 659 -27.53 -1.56 -32.23
N THR A 660 -27.57 -2.79 -32.76
CA THR A 660 -28.79 -3.40 -33.31
C THR A 660 -29.55 -4.26 -32.30
N SER A 661 -28.91 -4.62 -31.16
CA SER A 661 -29.39 -5.63 -30.21
C SER A 661 -29.66 -7.01 -30.87
N LYS A 662 -28.99 -7.29 -32.00
CA LYS A 662 -29.12 -8.54 -32.76
C LYS A 662 -27.95 -9.47 -32.52
N CYS A 663 -28.20 -10.75 -32.71
CA CYS A 663 -27.28 -11.83 -32.39
C CYS A 663 -26.49 -12.27 -33.63
N VAL A 664 -25.23 -12.66 -33.44
CA VAL A 664 -24.46 -13.42 -34.43
C VAL A 664 -25.14 -14.77 -34.61
N ASP A 665 -25.52 -15.08 -35.84
CA ASP A 665 -26.35 -16.23 -36.21
C ASP A 665 -25.68 -17.06 -37.32
N ARG A 666 -25.80 -18.39 -37.22
CA ARG A 666 -25.55 -19.30 -38.35
C ARG A 666 -26.74 -19.25 -39.29
N ALA A 667 -26.57 -18.75 -40.52
CA ALA A 667 -27.68 -18.57 -41.44
C ALA A 667 -28.50 -19.85 -41.67
N GLY A 668 -29.82 -19.76 -41.48
CA GLY A 668 -30.74 -20.90 -41.56
C GLY A 668 -30.52 -21.98 -40.50
N GLY A 669 -29.74 -21.69 -39.46
CA GLY A 669 -29.32 -22.63 -38.42
C GLY A 669 -28.30 -23.68 -38.85
N ALA A 670 -27.85 -23.64 -40.11
CA ALA A 670 -27.03 -24.67 -40.73
C ALA A 670 -25.67 -24.89 -40.05
N THR A 671 -25.10 -26.07 -40.27
CA THR A 671 -23.83 -26.54 -39.68
C THR A 671 -22.87 -27.09 -40.72
N ALA A 672 -22.99 -26.66 -41.98
CA ALA A 672 -22.07 -27.03 -43.07
C ALA A 672 -20.86 -26.07 -43.12
N ASN A 673 -19.74 -26.53 -43.69
CA ASN A 673 -18.65 -25.62 -44.07
C ASN A 673 -19.15 -24.60 -45.10
N GLY A 674 -18.71 -23.35 -44.97
CA GLY A 674 -19.20 -22.24 -45.80
C GLY A 674 -20.56 -21.68 -45.36
N THR A 675 -21.16 -22.17 -44.26
CA THR A 675 -22.42 -21.58 -43.73
C THR A 675 -22.18 -20.11 -43.42
N ALA A 676 -22.99 -19.24 -44.01
CA ALA A 676 -22.92 -17.81 -43.80
C ALA A 676 -23.14 -17.45 -42.32
N VAL A 677 -22.27 -16.60 -41.77
CA VAL A 677 -22.50 -15.94 -40.49
C VAL A 677 -23.10 -14.55 -40.74
N GLN A 678 -24.16 -14.24 -40.01
CA GLN A 678 -25.00 -13.06 -40.21
C GLN A 678 -25.41 -12.46 -38.85
N GLN A 679 -26.05 -11.29 -38.83
CA GLN A 679 -26.87 -10.90 -37.69
C GLN A 679 -28.32 -11.36 -37.86
N TRP A 680 -28.99 -11.66 -36.76
CA TRP A 680 -30.43 -11.92 -36.72
C TRP A 680 -31.04 -11.48 -35.39
N THR A 681 -32.32 -11.12 -35.38
CA THR A 681 -33.11 -10.84 -34.17
C THR A 681 -32.92 -11.95 -33.13
N CYS A 682 -32.40 -11.59 -31.95
CA CYS A 682 -31.99 -12.55 -30.94
C CYS A 682 -33.14 -13.45 -30.47
N ALA A 683 -32.97 -14.76 -30.65
CA ALA A 683 -33.84 -15.80 -30.13
C ALA A 683 -33.03 -16.82 -29.31
N ASP A 684 -33.69 -17.63 -28.48
CA ASP A 684 -33.02 -18.73 -27.78
C ASP A 684 -33.03 -19.99 -28.65
N VAL A 685 -32.15 -20.00 -29.64
CA VAL A 685 -32.02 -21.07 -30.63
C VAL A 685 -30.56 -21.45 -30.81
N ALA A 686 -30.32 -22.73 -31.11
CA ALA A 686 -28.98 -23.28 -31.24
C ALA A 686 -28.10 -22.57 -32.29
N SER A 687 -28.67 -21.84 -33.26
CA SER A 687 -27.96 -21.08 -34.30
C SER A 687 -27.27 -19.82 -33.81
N MET A 688 -27.70 -19.28 -32.66
CA MET A 688 -27.16 -18.06 -32.04
C MET A 688 -26.32 -18.37 -30.80
N ARG A 689 -26.20 -19.65 -30.42
CA ARG A 689 -25.35 -20.11 -29.33
C ARG A 689 -23.92 -20.30 -29.86
N TRP A 690 -22.98 -19.56 -29.28
CA TRP A 690 -21.55 -19.55 -29.58
C TRP A 690 -20.77 -19.86 -28.32
N THR A 691 -19.83 -20.81 -28.41
CA THR A 691 -18.92 -21.22 -27.36
C THR A 691 -17.54 -20.63 -27.62
N LEU A 692 -16.98 -19.84 -26.70
CA LEU A 692 -15.58 -19.42 -26.81
C LEU A 692 -14.69 -20.49 -26.15
N ASP A 693 -13.97 -21.24 -26.98
CA ASP A 693 -13.02 -22.27 -26.56
C ASP A 693 -11.61 -21.85 -26.96
N GLY A 694 -10.85 -21.35 -25.98
CA GLY A 694 -9.63 -20.60 -26.22
C GLY A 694 -9.91 -19.38 -27.08
N GLN A 695 -9.19 -19.25 -28.19
CA GLN A 695 -9.40 -18.17 -29.16
C GLN A 695 -10.44 -18.52 -30.25
N GLN A 696 -11.14 -19.66 -30.15
CA GLN A 696 -12.09 -20.10 -31.18
C GLN A 696 -13.53 -19.91 -30.75
N LEU A 697 -14.31 -19.16 -31.56
CA LEU A 697 -15.76 -19.08 -31.40
C LEU A 697 -16.43 -20.25 -32.13
N LYS A 698 -16.93 -21.22 -31.38
CA LYS A 698 -17.51 -22.48 -31.85
C LYS A 698 -19.03 -22.42 -31.87
N SER A 699 -19.67 -22.91 -32.92
CA SER A 699 -21.12 -23.08 -33.00
C SER A 699 -21.45 -24.23 -33.94
N GLY A 700 -22.37 -25.12 -33.53
CA GLY A 700 -22.79 -26.26 -34.36
C GLY A 700 -21.67 -27.25 -34.69
N GLY A 701 -20.67 -27.40 -33.82
CA GLY A 701 -19.49 -28.25 -34.04
C GLY A 701 -18.41 -27.64 -34.94
N LYS A 702 -18.57 -26.39 -35.37
CA LYS A 702 -17.65 -25.67 -36.28
C LYS A 702 -17.20 -24.35 -35.68
N CYS A 703 -16.17 -23.74 -36.26
CA CYS A 703 -15.56 -22.50 -35.81
C CYS A 703 -15.97 -21.31 -36.71
N LEU A 704 -16.13 -20.13 -36.11
CA LEU A 704 -16.17 -18.85 -36.80
C LEU A 704 -14.83 -18.66 -37.52
N ASP A 705 -14.86 -18.68 -38.83
CA ASP A 705 -13.69 -18.56 -39.70
C ASP A 705 -13.86 -17.37 -40.64
N VAL A 706 -12.74 -16.93 -41.21
CA VAL A 706 -12.69 -15.92 -42.27
C VAL A 706 -12.47 -16.63 -43.59
N GLU A 707 -13.31 -16.35 -44.60
CA GLU A 707 -13.29 -17.04 -45.89
C GLU A 707 -11.89 -17.06 -46.55
N GLY A 708 -11.42 -18.25 -46.92
CA GLY A 708 -10.07 -18.49 -47.45
C GLY A 708 -8.92 -18.14 -46.51
N GLY A 709 -9.22 -17.78 -45.26
CA GLY A 709 -8.29 -17.14 -44.33
C GLY A 709 -7.70 -15.83 -44.86
N ALA A 710 -8.39 -15.13 -45.77
CA ALA A 710 -7.91 -13.86 -46.32
C ALA A 710 -7.96 -12.74 -45.28
N THR A 711 -7.22 -11.65 -45.52
CA THR A 711 -7.02 -10.58 -44.54
C THR A 711 -7.60 -9.23 -44.96
N ALA A 712 -8.24 -9.12 -46.12
CA ALA A 712 -8.75 -7.85 -46.66
C ALA A 712 -10.05 -7.39 -45.99
N ASN A 713 -10.35 -6.08 -46.12
CA ASN A 713 -11.69 -5.56 -45.82
C ASN A 713 -12.73 -6.20 -46.76
N GLY A 714 -13.90 -6.52 -46.25
CA GLY A 714 -15.00 -7.13 -47.00
C GLY A 714 -14.98 -8.67 -47.06
N THR A 715 -13.88 -9.32 -46.68
CA THR A 715 -13.80 -10.80 -46.61
C THR A 715 -14.83 -11.35 -45.62
N LYS A 716 -15.67 -12.29 -46.04
CA LYS A 716 -16.81 -12.74 -45.25
C LYS A 716 -16.41 -13.65 -44.10
N ALA A 717 -17.19 -13.58 -43.03
CA ALA A 717 -17.17 -14.59 -41.97
C ALA A 717 -18.09 -15.75 -42.36
N HIS A 718 -17.67 -16.98 -42.05
CA HIS A 718 -18.43 -18.20 -42.28
C HIS A 718 -18.14 -19.24 -41.20
N LEU A 719 -18.86 -20.36 -41.18
CA LEU A 719 -18.44 -21.52 -40.42
C LEU A 719 -17.50 -22.42 -41.21
N TRP A 720 -16.49 -22.93 -40.52
CA TRP A 720 -15.58 -23.95 -41.04
C TRP A 720 -15.21 -24.97 -39.96
N ASP A 721 -14.72 -26.15 -40.36
CA ASP A 721 -14.18 -27.13 -39.42
C ASP A 721 -13.07 -26.51 -38.56
N CYS A 722 -13.17 -26.71 -37.25
CA CYS A 722 -12.18 -26.20 -36.30
C CYS A 722 -10.82 -26.88 -36.53
N GLY A 723 -9.80 -26.09 -36.81
CA GLY A 723 -8.41 -26.51 -36.94
C GLY A 723 -7.47 -25.64 -36.11
N THR A 724 -6.18 -25.62 -36.45
CA THR A 724 -5.18 -24.76 -35.77
C THR A 724 -4.97 -23.41 -36.47
N TRP A 725 -5.82 -23.07 -37.44
CA TRP A 725 -5.67 -21.92 -38.33
C TRP A 725 -5.91 -20.59 -37.63
N ASP A 726 -5.04 -19.60 -37.87
CA ASP A 726 -5.17 -18.27 -37.25
C ASP A 726 -6.41 -17.50 -37.72
N SER A 727 -6.99 -17.83 -38.87
CA SER A 727 -8.24 -17.22 -39.36
C SER A 727 -9.44 -17.53 -38.47
N GLN A 728 -9.35 -18.59 -37.66
CA GLN A 728 -10.37 -19.00 -36.69
C GLN A 728 -10.11 -18.44 -35.28
N LYS A 729 -9.03 -17.66 -35.10
CA LYS A 729 -8.65 -17.09 -33.80
C LYS A 729 -9.19 -15.67 -33.67
N TRP A 730 -10.02 -15.47 -32.67
CA TRP A 730 -10.70 -14.22 -32.35
C TRP A 730 -10.42 -13.82 -30.90
N ALA A 731 -10.41 -12.52 -30.63
CA ALA A 731 -10.29 -11.98 -29.28
C ALA A 731 -11.22 -10.78 -29.10
N PHE A 732 -12.09 -10.85 -28.09
CA PHE A 732 -12.82 -9.68 -27.61
C PHE A 732 -11.84 -8.65 -27.07
N GLN A 733 -12.01 -7.40 -27.50
CA GLN A 733 -11.19 -6.26 -27.13
C GLN A 733 -11.91 -5.43 -26.05
N SER A 734 -11.15 -4.71 -25.21
CA SER A 734 -11.69 -3.87 -24.13
C SER A 734 -12.57 -2.70 -24.59
N ASN A 735 -12.54 -2.35 -25.89
CA ASN A 735 -13.43 -1.37 -26.52
C ASN A 735 -14.72 -1.99 -27.11
N GLY A 736 -14.96 -3.27 -26.85
CA GLY A 736 -16.11 -4.03 -27.33
C GLY A 736 -15.99 -4.56 -28.76
N THR A 737 -14.84 -4.48 -29.43
CA THR A 737 -14.69 -5.13 -30.75
C THR A 737 -14.30 -6.59 -30.65
N LEU A 738 -14.68 -7.39 -31.65
CA LEU A 738 -14.26 -8.78 -31.78
C LEU A 738 -13.21 -8.87 -32.90
N LYS A 739 -11.92 -8.93 -32.52
CA LYS A 739 -10.79 -8.84 -33.44
C LYS A 739 -10.32 -10.22 -33.89
N ASN A 740 -10.17 -10.41 -35.20
CA ASN A 740 -9.51 -11.57 -35.77
C ASN A 740 -7.99 -11.44 -35.63
N LEU A 741 -7.32 -12.47 -35.12
CA LEU A 741 -5.89 -12.41 -34.81
C LEU A 741 -4.99 -12.57 -36.04
N LYS A 742 -5.46 -13.22 -37.12
CA LYS A 742 -4.71 -13.32 -38.38
C LYS A 742 -4.68 -12.02 -39.16
N SER A 743 -5.84 -11.39 -39.34
CA SER A 743 -5.97 -10.19 -40.18
C SER A 743 -5.71 -8.88 -39.44
N GLY A 744 -5.80 -8.89 -38.11
CA GLY A 744 -5.79 -7.68 -37.29
C GLY A 744 -7.06 -6.84 -37.41
N ARG A 745 -8.07 -7.31 -38.14
CA ARG A 745 -9.35 -6.65 -38.42
C ARG A 745 -10.45 -7.12 -37.48
N CYS A 746 -11.55 -6.39 -37.44
CA CYS A 746 -12.68 -6.65 -36.56
C CYS A 746 -13.84 -7.28 -37.32
N LEU A 747 -14.63 -8.11 -36.61
CA LEU A 747 -15.92 -8.58 -37.08
C LEU A 747 -16.87 -7.39 -37.17
N ASP A 748 -17.45 -7.18 -38.34
CA ASP A 748 -18.27 -6.02 -38.67
C ASP A 748 -19.56 -6.47 -39.40
N ILE A 749 -20.64 -5.70 -39.23
CA ILE A 749 -21.89 -5.90 -39.98
C ILE A 749 -21.78 -5.16 -41.32
N GLU A 750 -21.91 -5.90 -42.42
CA GLU A 750 -21.81 -5.33 -43.77
C GLU A 750 -22.75 -4.13 -43.98
N GLY A 751 -22.17 -3.02 -44.45
CA GLY A 751 -22.89 -1.77 -44.71
C GLY A 751 -23.46 -1.09 -43.46
N GLN A 752 -23.08 -1.51 -42.25
CA GLN A 752 -23.71 -1.11 -40.97
C GLN A 752 -25.23 -1.37 -40.95
N SER A 753 -25.69 -2.37 -41.72
CA SER A 753 -27.11 -2.68 -41.85
C SER A 753 -27.74 -3.04 -40.50
N THR A 754 -29.01 -2.68 -40.30
CA THR A 754 -29.82 -3.09 -39.14
C THR A 754 -30.76 -4.25 -39.46
N ALA A 755 -30.77 -4.73 -40.72
CA ALA A 755 -31.65 -5.79 -41.18
C ALA A 755 -31.22 -7.18 -40.68
N ASP A 756 -32.20 -8.07 -40.51
CA ASP A 756 -31.94 -9.50 -40.33
C ASP A 756 -31.35 -10.10 -41.61
N GLY A 757 -30.37 -10.98 -41.47
CA GLY A 757 -29.65 -11.59 -42.58
C GLY A 757 -28.47 -10.77 -43.11
N ALA A 758 -28.16 -9.61 -42.53
CA ALA A 758 -26.96 -8.85 -42.91
C ALA A 758 -25.71 -9.69 -42.58
N ARG A 759 -24.86 -9.92 -43.59
CA ARG A 759 -23.65 -10.75 -43.47
C ARG A 759 -22.62 -10.08 -42.57
N LEU A 760 -21.88 -10.90 -41.82
CA LEU A 760 -20.70 -10.43 -41.10
C LEU A 760 -19.44 -10.62 -41.95
N HIS A 761 -18.52 -9.67 -41.85
CA HIS A 761 -17.27 -9.64 -42.60
C HIS A 761 -16.12 -9.06 -41.77
N LEU A 762 -14.90 -9.12 -42.29
CA LEU A 762 -13.78 -8.36 -41.76
C LEU A 762 -13.85 -6.90 -42.22
N TRP A 763 -13.64 -5.99 -41.28
CA TRP A 763 -13.35 -4.60 -41.58
C TRP A 763 -12.28 -4.06 -40.63
N ASP A 764 -11.54 -3.03 -41.04
CA ASP A 764 -10.59 -2.35 -40.16
C ASP A 764 -11.25 -1.98 -38.83
N CYS A 765 -10.54 -2.13 -37.71
CA CYS A 765 -11.10 -1.87 -36.39
C CYS A 765 -11.26 -0.36 -36.15
N GLY A 766 -12.45 0.09 -35.76
CA GLY A 766 -12.73 1.50 -35.51
C GLY A 766 -13.76 1.76 -34.40
N THR A 767 -14.39 2.94 -34.47
CA THR A 767 -15.39 3.40 -33.49
C THR A 767 -16.84 3.06 -33.89
N TRP A 768 -17.04 2.38 -35.03
CA TRP A 768 -18.36 2.05 -35.56
C TRP A 768 -19.14 1.09 -34.66
N ALA A 769 -20.44 1.37 -34.53
CA ALA A 769 -21.34 0.61 -33.67
C ALA A 769 -21.62 -0.81 -34.23
N SER A 770 -21.49 -0.99 -35.55
CA SER A 770 -21.52 -2.29 -36.25
C SER A 770 -20.43 -3.27 -35.82
N GLN A 771 -19.39 -2.80 -35.12
CA GLN A 771 -18.27 -3.62 -34.62
C GLN A 771 -18.33 -3.88 -33.12
N ARG A 772 -19.40 -3.45 -32.42
CA ARG A 772 -19.51 -3.59 -30.96
C ARG A 772 -20.26 -4.87 -30.61
N TRP A 773 -19.57 -5.83 -30.00
CA TRP A 773 -20.03 -7.18 -29.72
C TRP A 773 -19.80 -7.56 -28.25
N THR A 774 -20.85 -8.05 -27.58
CA THR A 774 -20.78 -8.62 -26.24
C THR A 774 -21.20 -10.09 -26.28
N LEU A 775 -20.47 -10.98 -25.60
CA LEU A 775 -20.89 -12.37 -25.37
C LEU A 775 -21.74 -12.43 -24.10
N THR A 776 -23.02 -12.78 -24.25
CA THR A 776 -24.04 -12.80 -23.18
C THR A 776 -24.52 -14.22 -22.91
N SER A 777 -24.72 -14.61 -21.65
CA SER A 777 -25.22 -15.95 -21.27
C SER A 777 -26.68 -16.20 -21.69
#